data_AF-A0A935JUV8-F1
#
_entry.id   AF-A0A935JUV8-F1
#
_cell.length_a   1.000
_cell.length_b   1.000
_cell.length_c   1.000
_cell.angle_alpha   90.00
_cell.angle_beta   90.00
_cell.angle_gamma   90.00
#
_symmetry.space_group_name_H-M   'P 1'
#
loop_
_entity.id
_entity.type
_entity.pdbx_description
1 polymer ?
#
loop_
_entity_poly.entity_id
_entity_poly.type
_entity_poly.pdbx_seq_one_letter_code
_entity_poly.pdbx_strand_id
1 'polypeptide(L)'
;MKKLILAMMILVASLSISTAAQAQTYFQTVAGKWTGTLEYKDYTSNKLVTMKVIITIEPAGNGNSATVKTIYDDFGKIYRASETDKIDLTAKRFVEDKTEFTIDSIEDGKIVLIGKTQDGNTVEPTRKTITYSNDSLTILKETRDPWSFRHVYTLKRLAENAVPVVTLSPEQLKADTAVLQKSLTTLHPGIYRYNTLENIEREFAVLETKLGSPMTEGDYFVLVAQLLNKLNCGHTYLNPYNQDKTLKARLFGGRTYLPFYFQIVDGRMVITANASAKDVSIGSEITKINGVAAKDIIAKLLAVTRGDGTSTLEHRIDSIGLSRSEAEKFALFDWYFQLMFPIKDEVFDIEAVGFTSKKTATFSVLAMTQAERTEEMAKRYGPTPTYDDGWKFEIQDESTAYLKIENFITWRLKTIKFKEFLANAFAELRAKNIKNLIIDVRGNGGGDMDPGFEISRYLAKENLPPYAQSRRLVRNVTGQPDVAKYISTYDDAIMNGVKSGVPASLFRKFDDNYFQILGREDYPAVVPYENRFTGRAFIIADSSNASATFQFLDYVQQNRLATIFGQATGGNKQGINGGNYLFLSLPNSKIEIDVPLYFQAPMNQAKDESIIPDIAIKRSWDDIGNKFDREMSVIKALIQRDRSSESASRQ
;
A
#
# COMPACT_ATOMS: atom_id res chain seq x y z
N MET A 1 63.13 -33.53 6.91
CA MET A 1 62.99 -32.23 7.63
C MET A 1 61.50 -31.92 7.66
N LYS A 2 60.82 -32.16 8.79
CA LYS A 2 60.67 -31.19 9.91
C LYS A 2 59.87 -29.97 9.41
N LYS A 3 58.63 -29.69 9.82
CA LYS A 3 58.03 -29.66 11.17
C LYS A 3 56.50 -29.47 11.00
N LEU A 4 55.68 -30.27 11.69
CA LEU A 4 54.94 -29.96 12.94
C LEU A 4 53.74 -29.00 12.74
N ILE A 5 52.49 -29.49 12.80
CA ILE A 5 51.61 -29.66 14.00
C ILE A 5 50.95 -28.34 14.43
N LEU A 6 49.61 -28.22 14.31
CA LEU A 6 48.71 -28.07 15.46
C LEU A 6 47.21 -28.28 15.12
N ALA A 7 46.63 -29.32 15.73
CA ALA A 7 45.28 -29.47 16.26
C ALA A 7 44.02 -29.01 15.47
N MET A 8 43.21 -29.98 15.05
CA MET A 8 41.80 -30.04 15.45
C MET A 8 41.24 -31.47 15.26
N MET A 9 41.38 -32.32 16.27
CA MET A 9 40.43 -33.40 16.49
C MET A 9 39.13 -32.75 16.98
N ILE A 10 38.21 -32.44 16.05
CA ILE A 10 36.79 -32.40 16.40
C ILE A 10 36.26 -33.79 16.09
N LEU A 11 36.05 -34.51 17.18
CA LEU A 11 35.26 -35.72 17.29
C LEU A 11 33.91 -35.47 16.58
N VAL A 12 33.74 -35.97 15.36
CA VAL A 12 32.40 -36.15 14.78
C VAL A 12 31.80 -37.34 15.51
N ALA A 13 31.28 -37.08 16.70
CA ALA A 13 30.32 -37.97 17.32
C ALA A 13 29.07 -37.91 16.44
N SER A 14 28.93 -38.88 15.54
CA SER A 14 27.64 -39.22 14.95
C SER A 14 26.73 -39.62 16.11
N LEU A 15 26.01 -38.65 16.66
CA LEU A 15 24.88 -38.90 17.54
C LEU A 15 23.83 -39.62 16.70
N SER A 16 23.81 -40.95 16.80
CA SER A 16 22.63 -41.74 16.51
C SER A 16 21.52 -41.29 17.46
N ILE A 17 20.72 -40.33 17.00
CA ILE A 17 19.46 -39.94 17.64
C ILE A 17 18.63 -41.23 17.72
N SER A 18 18.23 -41.62 18.93
CA SER A 18 17.35 -42.79 19.09
C SER A 18 16.00 -42.50 18.43
N THR A 19 15.34 -43.53 17.90
CA THR A 19 14.00 -43.43 17.32
C THR A 19 12.97 -42.77 18.27
N ALA A 20 13.18 -42.86 19.59
CA ALA A 20 12.37 -42.18 20.60
C ALA A 20 12.59 -40.65 20.64
N ALA A 21 13.81 -40.16 20.39
CA ALA A 21 14.12 -38.73 20.31
C ALA A 21 13.63 -38.09 18.99
N GLN A 22 13.42 -38.89 17.95
CA GLN A 22 12.86 -38.47 16.65
C GLN A 22 11.32 -38.38 16.66
N ALA A 23 10.65 -39.11 17.56
CA ALA A 23 9.20 -39.05 17.82
C ALA A 23 8.75 -37.71 18.39
N GLN A 24 9.53 -37.22 19.35
CA GLN A 24 9.18 -36.13 20.25
C GLN A 24 9.26 -34.77 19.54
N THR A 25 9.76 -34.77 18.30
CA THR A 25 10.00 -33.57 17.50
C THR A 25 9.09 -33.44 16.28
N TYR A 26 8.35 -34.45 15.78
CA TYR A 26 7.53 -34.26 14.57
C TYR A 26 6.54 -33.11 14.72
N PHE A 27 5.57 -33.23 15.64
CA PHE A 27 4.56 -32.19 15.82
C PHE A 27 5.18 -30.86 16.26
N GLN A 28 6.30 -30.89 17.00
CA GLN A 28 7.03 -29.67 17.35
C GLN A 28 7.68 -29.00 16.12
N THR A 29 8.30 -29.78 15.23
CA THR A 29 8.91 -29.31 13.99
C THR A 29 7.84 -28.78 13.05
N VAL A 30 6.70 -29.47 12.93
CA VAL A 30 5.62 -29.01 12.04
C VAL A 30 4.64 -28.03 12.69
N ALA A 31 4.85 -27.64 13.94
CA ALA A 31 3.97 -26.73 14.67
C ALA A 31 3.83 -25.38 13.97
N GLY A 32 2.62 -24.82 13.94
CA GLY A 32 2.35 -23.51 13.37
C GLY A 32 1.57 -23.56 12.05
N LYS A 33 1.61 -22.45 11.31
CA LYS A 33 0.78 -22.26 10.11
C LYS A 33 1.54 -22.50 8.82
N TRP A 34 0.83 -23.11 7.88
CA TRP A 34 1.31 -23.57 6.59
C TRP A 34 0.34 -23.09 5.52
N THR A 35 0.87 -22.70 4.36
CA THR A 35 0.09 -22.33 3.19
C THR A 35 0.64 -23.04 1.96
N GLY A 36 -0.24 -23.39 1.02
CA GLY A 36 0.20 -23.96 -0.24
C GLY A 36 -0.96 -24.54 -1.02
N THR A 37 -0.73 -25.70 -1.63
CA THR A 37 -1.69 -26.33 -2.52
C THR A 37 -2.02 -27.76 -2.11
N LEU A 38 -3.27 -28.14 -2.31
CA LEU A 38 -3.72 -29.52 -2.40
C LEU A 38 -3.96 -29.85 -3.86
N GLU A 39 -3.15 -30.73 -4.44
CA GLU A 39 -3.41 -31.31 -5.76
C GLU A 39 -4.02 -32.70 -5.59
N TYR A 40 -5.16 -32.98 -6.22
CA TYR A 40 -5.88 -34.25 -6.10
C TYR A 40 -6.52 -34.66 -7.41
N LYS A 41 -6.77 -35.95 -7.60
CA LYS A 41 -7.60 -36.44 -8.71
C LYS A 41 -9.09 -36.28 -8.38
N ASP A 42 -9.86 -35.60 -9.20
CA ASP A 42 -11.30 -35.50 -8.98
C ASP A 42 -11.99 -36.87 -9.01
N TYR A 43 -12.95 -37.09 -8.10
CA TYR A 43 -13.60 -38.39 -7.94
C TYR A 43 -14.53 -38.76 -9.10
N THR A 44 -14.98 -37.77 -9.89
CA THR A 44 -15.92 -37.99 -11.00
C THR A 44 -15.20 -38.07 -12.34
N SER A 45 -14.28 -37.14 -12.58
CA SER A 45 -13.61 -36.96 -13.87
C SER A 45 -12.20 -37.55 -13.92
N ASN A 46 -11.63 -37.92 -12.76
CA ASN A 46 -10.26 -38.37 -12.60
C ASN A 46 -9.19 -37.36 -13.08
N LYS A 47 -9.59 -36.11 -13.35
CA LYS A 47 -8.69 -35.02 -13.71
C LYS A 47 -7.95 -34.51 -12.48
N LEU A 48 -6.73 -34.03 -12.66
CA LEU A 48 -6.01 -33.32 -11.60
C LEU A 48 -6.65 -31.96 -11.36
N VAL A 49 -6.87 -31.66 -10.08
CA VAL A 49 -7.40 -30.39 -9.58
C VAL A 49 -6.46 -29.88 -8.50
N THR A 50 -6.16 -28.59 -8.52
CA THR A 50 -5.31 -27.93 -7.53
C THR A 50 -6.11 -26.87 -6.79
N MET A 51 -6.09 -26.91 -5.47
CA MET A 51 -6.76 -25.94 -4.59
C MET A 51 -5.77 -25.29 -3.65
N LYS A 52 -6.04 -24.04 -3.26
CA LYS A 52 -5.28 -23.37 -2.19
C LYS A 52 -5.74 -23.89 -0.84
N VAL A 53 -4.79 -24.13 0.05
CA VAL A 53 -5.03 -24.67 1.39
C VAL A 53 -4.12 -24.00 2.42
N ILE A 54 -4.68 -23.79 3.59
CA ILE A 54 -4.01 -23.31 4.79
C ILE A 54 -4.15 -24.42 5.85
N ILE A 55 -3.05 -24.79 6.49
CA ILE A 55 -3.04 -25.77 7.58
C ILE A 55 -2.41 -25.13 8.81
N THR A 56 -3.07 -25.25 9.96
CA THR A 56 -2.50 -24.89 11.26
C THR A 56 -2.35 -26.15 12.10
N ILE A 57 -1.13 -26.42 12.57
CA ILE A 57 -0.82 -27.56 13.42
C ILE A 57 -0.49 -27.04 14.82
N GLU A 58 -1.29 -27.45 15.81
CA GLU A 58 -1.19 -27.03 17.21
C GLU A 58 -0.86 -28.24 18.08
N PRO A 59 0.42 -28.46 18.45
CA PRO A 59 0.81 -29.60 19.27
C PRO A 59 0.19 -29.54 20.66
N ALA A 60 -0.25 -30.68 21.17
CA ALA A 60 -0.59 -30.82 22.58
C ALA A 60 0.70 -30.80 23.44
N GLY A 61 0.58 -30.43 24.72
CA GLY A 61 1.71 -30.38 25.65
C GLY A 61 2.45 -31.70 25.85
N ASN A 62 1.87 -32.84 25.43
CA ASN A 62 2.49 -34.16 25.46
C ASN A 62 3.46 -34.43 24.28
N GLY A 63 3.48 -33.57 23.25
CA GLY A 63 4.32 -33.72 22.05
C GLY A 63 3.91 -34.83 21.07
N ASN A 64 2.99 -35.73 21.46
CA ASN A 64 2.60 -36.93 20.69
C ASN A 64 1.24 -36.78 19.98
N SER A 65 0.64 -35.59 20.04
CA SER A 65 -0.61 -35.30 19.35
C SER A 65 -0.66 -33.83 18.95
N ALA A 66 -1.45 -33.50 17.94
CA ALA A 66 -1.73 -32.13 17.53
C ALA A 66 -3.16 -31.96 17.04
N THR A 67 -3.70 -30.77 17.24
CA THR A 67 -4.90 -30.35 16.50
C THR A 67 -4.44 -29.85 15.13
N VAL A 68 -5.01 -30.40 14.07
CA VAL A 68 -4.76 -29.99 12.69
C VAL A 68 -6.00 -29.30 12.17
N LYS A 69 -5.89 -28.00 11.88
CA LYS A 69 -6.97 -27.20 11.30
C LYS A 69 -6.66 -26.95 9.83
N THR A 70 -7.59 -27.25 8.96
CA THR A 70 -7.44 -27.09 7.51
C THR A 70 -8.50 -26.15 6.98
N ILE A 71 -8.09 -25.19 6.17
CA ILE A 71 -8.96 -24.25 5.47
C ILE A 71 -8.62 -24.32 3.99
N TYR A 72 -9.61 -24.50 3.13
CA TYR A 72 -9.39 -24.51 1.68
C TYR A 72 -10.53 -23.82 0.94
N ASP A 73 -10.17 -23.26 -0.22
CA ASP A 73 -11.11 -22.66 -1.17
C ASP A 73 -11.39 -23.67 -2.28
N ASP A 74 -12.62 -24.18 -2.28
CA ASP A 74 -13.16 -25.07 -3.30
C ASP A 74 -14.10 -24.26 -4.20
N PHE A 75 -13.51 -23.69 -5.25
CA PHE A 75 -14.18 -22.90 -6.29
C PHE A 75 -15.07 -21.75 -5.76
N GLY A 76 -14.55 -20.96 -4.83
CA GLY A 76 -15.22 -19.78 -4.26
C GLY A 76 -16.07 -20.09 -3.03
N LYS A 77 -15.96 -21.30 -2.48
CA LYS A 77 -16.54 -21.68 -1.19
C LYS A 77 -15.44 -22.10 -0.22
N ILE A 78 -15.42 -21.44 0.94
CA ILE A 78 -14.45 -21.73 2.00
C ILE A 78 -14.95 -22.88 2.87
N TYR A 79 -14.14 -23.92 2.98
CA TYR A 79 -14.36 -25.05 3.89
C TYR A 79 -13.35 -25.01 5.04
N ARG A 80 -13.79 -25.46 6.21
CA ARG A 80 -12.98 -25.56 7.43
C ARG A 80 -13.12 -26.96 8.00
N ALA A 81 -11.99 -27.57 8.34
CA ALA A 81 -11.92 -28.85 9.02
C ALA A 81 -11.00 -28.72 10.24
N SER A 82 -11.26 -29.51 11.27
CA SER A 82 -10.40 -29.62 12.46
C SER A 82 -10.37 -31.08 12.87
N GLU A 83 -9.18 -31.64 12.94
CA GLU A 83 -8.94 -33.03 13.33
C GLU A 83 -7.87 -33.11 14.41
N THR A 84 -7.77 -34.27 15.05
CA THR A 84 -6.71 -34.56 16.03
C THR A 84 -5.86 -35.69 15.51
N ASP A 85 -4.58 -35.38 15.28
CA ASP A 85 -3.59 -36.35 14.88
C ASP A 85 -2.81 -36.83 16.09
N LYS A 86 -2.49 -38.13 16.14
CA LYS A 86 -1.73 -38.76 17.22
C LYS A 86 -0.66 -39.68 16.66
N ILE A 87 0.51 -39.65 17.27
CA ILE A 87 1.63 -40.54 16.93
C ILE A 87 2.04 -41.35 18.16
N ASP A 88 2.09 -42.67 18.01
CA ASP A 88 2.60 -43.61 19.01
C ASP A 88 3.67 -44.48 18.35
N LEU A 89 4.94 -44.11 18.54
CA LEU A 89 6.05 -44.85 17.95
C LEU A 89 6.29 -46.21 18.60
N THR A 90 5.92 -46.38 19.87
CA THR A 90 6.06 -47.65 20.57
C THR A 90 5.11 -48.68 19.96
N ALA A 91 3.88 -48.28 19.68
CA ALA A 91 2.89 -49.09 18.99
C ALA A 91 3.04 -49.08 17.44
N LYS A 92 4.00 -48.32 16.89
CA LYS A 92 4.12 -48.04 15.44
C LYS A 92 2.80 -47.60 14.81
N ARG A 93 2.09 -46.68 15.47
CA ARG A 93 0.73 -46.27 15.12
C ARG A 93 0.66 -44.77 14.87
N PHE A 94 -0.02 -44.37 13.80
CA PHE A 94 -0.41 -42.99 13.53
C PHE A 94 -1.92 -42.94 13.39
N VAL A 95 -2.58 -42.01 14.08
CA VAL A 95 -4.03 -41.82 14.01
C VAL A 95 -4.31 -40.44 13.46
N GLU A 96 -5.00 -40.36 12.32
CA GLU A 96 -5.56 -39.13 11.76
C GLU A 96 -7.07 -39.14 12.03
N ASP A 97 -7.52 -38.32 12.98
CA ASP A 97 -8.89 -38.35 13.51
C ASP A 97 -9.33 -39.76 13.96
N LYS A 98 -10.08 -40.46 13.11
CA LYS A 98 -10.60 -41.82 13.32
C LYS A 98 -9.90 -42.88 12.47
N THR A 99 -8.99 -42.48 11.60
CA THR A 99 -8.28 -43.38 10.68
C THR A 99 -6.95 -43.77 11.29
N GLU A 100 -6.72 -45.07 11.42
CA GLU A 100 -5.48 -45.62 11.96
C GLU A 100 -4.58 -46.13 10.84
N PHE A 101 -3.31 -45.76 10.92
CA PHE A 101 -2.24 -46.23 10.04
C PHE A 101 -1.14 -46.90 10.87
N THR A 102 -0.50 -47.91 10.28
CA THR A 102 0.75 -48.46 10.76
C THR A 102 1.91 -47.62 10.23
N ILE A 103 2.86 -47.30 11.09
CA ILE A 103 4.12 -46.63 10.71
C ILE A 103 5.04 -47.68 10.09
N ASP A 104 5.25 -47.60 8.79
CA ASP A 104 6.14 -48.48 8.02
C ASP A 104 7.61 -48.09 8.23
N SER A 105 7.91 -46.80 8.09
CA SER A 105 9.23 -46.24 8.39
C SER A 105 9.15 -44.81 8.93
N ILE A 106 10.17 -44.45 9.71
CA ILE A 106 10.42 -43.09 10.19
C ILE A 106 11.91 -42.79 10.03
N GLU A 107 12.20 -41.71 9.32
CA GLU A 107 13.54 -41.18 9.05
C GLU A 107 13.53 -39.68 9.39
N ASP A 108 14.70 -39.05 9.45
CA ASP A 108 14.77 -37.61 9.69
C ASP A 108 14.03 -36.83 8.59
N GLY A 109 13.01 -36.07 8.97
CA GLY A 109 12.16 -35.31 8.04
C GLY A 109 11.21 -36.17 7.18
N LYS A 110 11.01 -37.45 7.47
CA LYS A 110 10.11 -38.32 6.67
C LYS A 110 9.41 -39.41 7.48
N ILE A 111 8.09 -39.53 7.31
CA ILE A 111 7.27 -40.61 7.88
C ILE A 111 6.50 -41.30 6.75
N VAL A 112 6.55 -42.64 6.71
CA VAL A 112 5.76 -43.47 5.79
C VAL A 112 4.73 -44.27 6.57
N LEU A 113 3.47 -44.12 6.18
CA LEU A 113 2.30 -44.70 6.82
C LEU A 113 1.61 -45.66 5.83
N ILE A 114 1.19 -46.82 6.33
CA ILE A 114 0.44 -47.83 5.56
C ILE A 114 -0.87 -48.12 6.28
N GLY A 115 -1.97 -48.14 5.53
CA GLY A 115 -3.28 -48.42 6.08
C GLY A 115 -4.31 -48.69 4.99
N LYS A 116 -5.59 -48.52 5.34
CA LYS A 116 -6.71 -48.59 4.40
C LYS A 116 -7.58 -47.38 4.61
N THR A 117 -7.94 -46.69 3.53
CA THR A 117 -8.79 -45.50 3.62
C THR A 117 -9.86 -45.53 2.54
N GLN A 118 -10.95 -44.79 2.77
CA GLN A 118 -11.95 -44.58 1.76
C GLN A 118 -11.33 -43.84 0.55
N ASP A 119 -11.54 -44.38 -0.65
CA ASP A 119 -11.25 -43.74 -1.92
C ASP A 119 -12.48 -43.85 -2.85
N GLY A 120 -13.28 -42.79 -2.89
CA GLY A 120 -14.55 -42.80 -3.61
C GLY A 120 -15.56 -43.71 -2.89
N ASN A 121 -16.00 -44.77 -3.55
CA ASN A 121 -16.96 -45.73 -2.99
C ASN A 121 -16.30 -47.01 -2.43
N THR A 122 -14.98 -47.15 -2.51
CA THR A 122 -14.25 -48.33 -2.04
C THR A 122 -13.28 -47.99 -0.92
N VAL A 123 -12.93 -49.00 -0.12
CA VAL A 123 -11.85 -48.90 0.87
C VAL A 123 -10.60 -49.50 0.23
N GLU A 124 -9.60 -48.67 -0.03
CA GLU A 124 -8.39 -49.06 -0.77
C GLU A 124 -7.18 -49.14 0.16
N PRO A 125 -6.23 -50.06 -0.11
CA PRO A 125 -4.88 -49.97 0.45
C PRO A 125 -4.33 -48.56 0.21
N THR A 126 -3.75 -47.96 1.24
CA THR A 126 -3.28 -46.57 1.22
C THR A 126 -1.87 -46.48 1.75
N ARG A 127 -1.02 -45.74 1.03
CA ARG A 127 0.29 -45.29 1.49
C ARG A 127 0.25 -43.77 1.65
N LYS A 128 0.68 -43.28 2.81
CA LYS A 128 0.90 -41.86 3.05
C LYS A 128 2.38 -41.62 3.31
N THR A 129 2.96 -40.65 2.61
CA THR A 129 4.34 -40.20 2.83
C THR A 129 4.30 -38.74 3.24
N ILE A 130 4.72 -38.49 4.48
CA ILE A 130 4.85 -37.15 5.06
C ILE A 130 6.33 -36.79 4.99
N THR A 131 6.67 -35.76 4.23
CA THR A 131 8.03 -35.20 4.18
C THR A 131 7.98 -33.81 4.79
N TYR A 132 8.85 -33.51 5.76
CA TYR A 132 8.79 -32.26 6.51
C TYR A 132 10.19 -31.72 6.82
N SER A 133 10.26 -30.40 6.90
CA SER A 133 11.43 -29.65 7.37
C SER A 133 10.97 -28.45 8.17
N ASN A 134 11.91 -27.57 8.54
CA ASN A 134 11.54 -26.30 9.15
C ASN A 134 10.71 -25.44 8.21
N ASP A 135 10.84 -25.50 6.87
CA ASP A 135 10.14 -24.57 5.96
C ASP A 135 9.21 -25.25 4.94
N SER A 136 9.21 -26.57 4.88
CA SER A 136 8.39 -27.35 3.94
C SER A 136 7.62 -28.46 4.63
N LEU A 137 6.39 -28.70 4.16
CA LEU A 137 5.57 -29.84 4.54
C LEU A 137 4.87 -30.39 3.30
N THR A 138 5.15 -31.65 2.98
CA THR A 138 4.52 -32.39 1.89
C THR A 138 3.82 -33.62 2.44
N ILE A 139 2.56 -33.82 2.09
CA ILE A 139 1.78 -34.99 2.51
C ILE A 139 1.22 -35.65 1.25
N LEU A 140 1.90 -36.68 0.77
CA LEU A 140 1.50 -37.46 -0.39
C LEU A 140 0.64 -38.65 0.05
N LYS A 141 -0.55 -38.77 -0.53
CA LYS A 141 -1.40 -39.96 -0.44
C LYS A 141 -1.40 -40.70 -1.77
N GLU A 142 -1.15 -42.00 -1.69
CA GLU A 142 -1.28 -42.96 -2.78
C GLU A 142 -2.22 -44.09 -2.35
N THR A 143 -2.91 -44.68 -3.32
CA THR A 143 -3.90 -45.74 -3.09
C THR A 143 -3.71 -46.88 -4.09
N ARG A 144 -4.26 -48.06 -3.79
CA ARG A 144 -4.24 -49.29 -4.61
C ARG A 144 -2.86 -49.96 -4.64
N ASP A 145 -2.81 -51.16 -5.22
CA ASP A 145 -1.60 -51.92 -5.47
C ASP A 145 -1.51 -52.25 -6.97
N PRO A 146 -0.50 -51.76 -7.71
CA PRO A 146 0.59 -50.89 -7.28
C PRO A 146 0.13 -49.47 -6.90
N TRP A 147 0.93 -48.80 -6.05
CA TRP A 147 0.63 -47.45 -5.52
C TRP A 147 0.37 -46.44 -6.64
N SER A 148 -0.81 -45.83 -6.61
CA SER A 148 -1.22 -44.79 -7.55
C SER A 148 -1.45 -43.47 -6.83
N PHE A 149 -0.95 -42.37 -7.39
CA PHE A 149 -1.18 -41.02 -6.90
C PHE A 149 -2.67 -40.75 -6.67
N ARG A 150 -3.00 -40.26 -5.48
CA ARG A 150 -4.35 -39.82 -5.12
C ARG A 150 -4.40 -38.31 -4.88
N HIS A 151 -3.60 -37.82 -3.94
CA HIS A 151 -3.45 -36.39 -3.69
C HIS A 151 -2.11 -36.07 -3.03
N VAL A 152 -1.70 -34.81 -3.11
CA VAL A 152 -0.54 -34.28 -2.40
C VAL A 152 -0.82 -32.88 -1.86
N TYR A 153 -0.50 -32.68 -0.59
CA TYR A 153 -0.32 -31.34 -0.03
C TYR A 153 1.12 -30.91 -0.27
N THR A 154 1.33 -29.70 -0.79
CA THR A 154 2.65 -29.07 -0.90
C THR A 154 2.58 -27.72 -0.23
N LEU A 155 3.21 -27.60 0.93
CA LEU A 155 3.04 -26.48 1.85
C LEU A 155 4.37 -25.84 2.19
N LYS A 156 4.34 -24.52 2.34
CA LYS A 156 5.41 -23.72 2.92
C LYS A 156 4.93 -23.12 4.23
N ARG A 157 5.84 -22.97 5.18
CA ARG A 157 5.53 -22.28 6.42
C ARG A 157 5.23 -20.81 6.14
N LEU A 158 4.18 -20.27 6.75
CA LEU A 158 3.93 -18.82 6.71
C LEU A 158 5.00 -18.10 7.53
N ALA A 159 5.72 -17.16 6.91
CA ALA A 159 6.86 -16.44 7.50
C ALA A 159 6.47 -15.61 8.75
N GLU A 160 5.19 -15.29 8.91
CA GLU A 160 4.65 -14.44 9.99
C GLU A 160 4.61 -15.08 11.38
N ASN A 161 4.97 -16.36 11.53
CA ASN A 161 5.13 -16.97 12.85
C ASN A 161 6.60 -17.09 13.29
N ALA A 162 7.56 -16.56 12.51
CA ALA A 162 8.98 -16.61 12.86
C ALA A 162 9.46 -15.39 13.66
N VAL A 163 8.74 -14.26 13.64
CA VAL A 163 9.14 -13.05 14.36
C VAL A 163 8.09 -12.70 15.42
N PRO A 164 8.38 -12.89 16.72
CA PRO A 164 7.44 -12.62 17.80
C PRO A 164 6.93 -11.18 17.79
N VAL A 165 5.62 -11.00 18.02
CA VAL A 165 5.03 -9.68 18.25
C VAL A 165 5.73 -9.02 19.44
N VAL A 166 6.15 -7.77 19.26
CA VAL A 166 6.77 -7.00 20.34
C VAL A 166 5.68 -6.29 21.14
N THR A 167 5.69 -6.53 22.45
CA THR A 167 4.90 -5.77 23.42
C THR A 167 5.82 -4.78 24.13
N LEU A 168 5.42 -3.51 24.14
CA LEU A 168 6.14 -2.41 24.76
C LEU A 168 5.57 -2.13 26.16
N SER A 169 6.44 -1.86 27.13
CA SER A 169 6.01 -1.44 28.47
C SER A 169 5.49 0.01 28.48
N PRO A 170 4.68 0.40 29.48
CA PRO A 170 4.27 1.79 29.68
C PRO A 170 5.45 2.79 29.63
N GLU A 171 6.59 2.45 30.25
CA GLU A 171 7.78 3.29 30.29
C GLU A 171 8.39 3.48 28.90
N GLN A 172 8.45 2.40 28.11
CA GLN A 172 8.96 2.44 26.74
C GLN A 172 8.07 3.29 25.83
N LEU A 173 6.75 3.14 25.94
CA LEU A 173 5.77 3.91 25.17
C LEU A 173 5.85 5.41 25.47
N LYS A 174 5.96 5.77 26.75
CA LYS A 174 6.12 7.15 27.20
C LYS A 174 7.46 7.75 26.77
N ALA A 175 8.55 6.98 26.86
CA ALA A 175 9.86 7.43 26.38
C ALA A 175 9.85 7.71 24.87
N ASP A 176 9.23 6.85 24.08
CA ASP A 176 9.03 7.05 22.64
C ASP A 176 8.16 8.28 22.35
N THR A 177 7.06 8.45 23.08
CA THR A 177 6.15 9.59 22.94
C THR A 177 6.83 10.92 23.28
N ALA A 178 7.67 10.95 24.32
CA ALA A 178 8.46 12.13 24.69
C ALA A 178 9.45 12.54 23.59
N VAL A 179 10.13 11.56 22.96
CA VAL A 179 11.02 11.81 21.82
C VAL A 179 10.23 12.34 20.63
N LEU A 180 9.07 11.74 20.32
CA LEU A 180 8.18 12.20 19.25
C LEU A 180 7.74 13.65 19.47
N GLN A 181 7.23 13.95 20.67
CA GLN A 181 6.79 15.30 21.04
C GLN A 181 7.91 16.31 20.87
N LYS A 182 9.07 16.05 21.50
CA LYS A 182 10.22 16.95 21.43
C LYS A 182 10.67 17.18 20.00
N SER A 183 10.71 16.13 19.18
CA SER A 183 11.15 16.22 17.78
C SER A 183 10.19 17.07 16.95
N LEU A 184 8.89 16.81 17.04
CA LEU A 184 7.87 17.53 16.26
C LEU A 184 7.80 19.00 16.69
N THR A 185 7.72 19.31 17.99
CA THR A 185 7.60 20.70 18.45
C THR A 185 8.84 21.54 18.14
N THR A 186 10.00 20.88 18.01
CA THR A 186 11.28 21.54 17.76
C THR A 186 11.58 21.71 16.27
N LEU A 187 11.30 20.69 15.45
CA LEU A 187 11.80 20.61 14.07
C LEU A 187 10.70 20.70 13.01
N HIS A 188 9.46 20.27 13.30
CA HIS A 188 8.42 20.20 12.29
C HIS A 188 7.95 21.62 11.90
N PRO A 189 8.13 22.03 10.62
CA PRO A 189 7.93 23.42 10.21
C PRO A 189 6.46 23.82 10.23
N GLY A 190 5.54 22.87 10.06
CA GLY A 190 4.11 23.13 9.99
C GLY A 190 3.31 22.85 11.26
N ILE A 191 3.94 22.56 12.41
CA ILE A 191 3.22 21.94 13.55
C ILE A 191 2.07 22.81 14.09
N TYR A 192 2.21 24.14 14.02
CA TYR A 192 1.18 25.10 14.46
C TYR A 192 0.49 25.84 13.30
N ARG A 193 0.57 25.32 12.06
CA ARG A 193 -0.11 25.95 10.91
C ARG A 193 -1.63 25.82 10.99
N TYR A 194 -2.08 24.65 11.41
CA TYR A 194 -3.50 24.30 11.55
C TYR A 194 -3.88 23.97 12.99
N ASN A 195 -2.98 24.25 13.94
CA ASN A 195 -3.10 23.89 15.34
C ASN A 195 -2.52 25.00 16.22
N THR A 196 -3.06 25.18 17.42
CA THR A 196 -2.41 26.01 18.45
C THR A 196 -1.46 25.16 19.28
N LEU A 197 -0.59 25.82 20.07
CA LEU A 197 0.25 25.15 21.06
C LEU A 197 -0.61 24.28 21.99
N GLU A 198 -1.67 24.87 22.55
CA GLU A 198 -2.57 24.19 23.49
C GLU A 198 -3.29 23.01 22.84
N ASN A 199 -3.59 23.09 21.54
CA ASN A 199 -4.17 21.97 20.81
C ASN A 199 -3.19 20.81 20.70
N ILE A 200 -1.95 21.07 20.30
CA ILE A 200 -0.91 20.04 20.19
C ILE A 200 -0.62 19.40 21.54
N GLU A 201 -0.44 20.21 22.59
CA GLU A 201 -0.23 19.71 23.95
C GLU A 201 -1.39 18.82 24.41
N ARG A 202 -2.62 19.18 24.08
CA ARG A 202 -3.81 18.37 24.38
C ARG A 202 -3.80 17.03 23.64
N GLU A 203 -3.47 17.00 22.35
CA GLU A 203 -3.43 15.75 21.58
C GLU A 203 -2.35 14.79 22.11
N PHE A 204 -1.19 15.32 22.55
CA PHE A 204 -0.17 14.52 23.25
C PHE A 204 -0.65 14.03 24.61
N ALA A 205 -1.33 14.86 25.39
CA ALA A 205 -1.91 14.44 26.66
C ALA A 205 -2.97 13.33 26.48
N VAL A 206 -3.79 13.42 25.43
CA VAL A 206 -4.75 12.36 25.06
C VAL A 206 -4.04 11.07 24.70
N LEU A 207 -2.94 11.12 23.93
CA LEU A 207 -2.12 9.93 23.65
C LEU A 207 -1.59 9.31 24.94
N GLU A 208 -0.98 10.11 25.82
CA GLU A 208 -0.41 9.68 27.10
C GLU A 208 -1.42 8.93 27.99
N THR A 209 -2.71 9.32 28.00
CA THR A 209 -3.74 8.60 28.76
C THR A 209 -3.93 7.15 28.33
N LYS A 210 -3.53 6.80 27.10
CA LYS A 210 -3.63 5.44 26.55
C LYS A 210 -2.39 4.58 26.83
N LEU A 211 -1.30 5.17 27.33
CA LEU A 211 -0.01 4.50 27.53
C LEU A 211 0.18 3.91 28.94
N GLY A 212 -0.93 3.70 29.67
CA GLY A 212 -0.92 3.20 31.05
C GLY A 212 -0.79 1.67 31.20
N SER A 213 -0.76 0.92 30.10
CA SER A 213 -0.65 -0.54 30.10
C SER A 213 0.22 -1.01 28.93
N PRO A 214 0.86 -2.19 29.03
CA PRO A 214 1.61 -2.75 27.93
C PRO A 214 0.75 -2.88 26.67
N MET A 215 1.29 -2.52 25.51
CA MET A 215 0.61 -2.63 24.22
C MET A 215 1.54 -3.14 23.13
N THR A 216 0.96 -3.68 22.06
CA THR A 216 1.76 -4.12 20.92
C THR A 216 2.34 -2.92 20.17
N GLU A 217 3.48 -3.11 19.50
CA GLU A 217 4.04 -2.11 18.58
C GLU A 217 3.04 -1.73 17.46
N GLY A 218 2.14 -2.63 17.05
CA GLY A 218 1.10 -2.35 16.06
C GLY A 218 0.00 -1.43 16.58
N ASP A 219 -0.44 -1.62 17.84
CA ASP A 219 -1.39 -0.71 18.48
C ASP A 219 -0.78 0.69 18.65
N TYR A 220 0.49 0.75 19.09
CA TYR A 220 1.21 2.01 19.22
C TYR A 220 1.42 2.70 17.85
N PHE A 221 1.71 1.94 16.79
CA PHE A 221 1.81 2.44 15.41
C PHE A 221 0.52 3.16 14.98
N VAL A 222 -0.65 2.58 15.26
CA VAL A 222 -1.96 3.21 14.98
C VAL A 222 -2.15 4.48 15.79
N LEU A 223 -1.79 4.48 17.09
CA LEU A 223 -1.94 5.66 17.94
C LEU A 223 -1.04 6.83 17.49
N VAL A 224 0.20 6.56 17.10
CA VAL A 224 1.11 7.57 16.54
C VAL A 224 0.56 8.10 15.23
N ALA A 225 0.06 7.24 14.33
CA ALA A 225 -0.57 7.67 13.08
C ALA A 225 -1.76 8.60 13.30
N GLN A 226 -2.61 8.28 14.29
CA GLN A 226 -3.75 9.11 14.68
C GLN A 226 -3.34 10.48 15.20
N LEU A 227 -2.25 10.56 15.97
CA LEU A 227 -1.69 11.82 16.43
C LEU A 227 -1.14 12.64 15.24
N LEU A 228 -0.37 12.02 14.36
CA LEU A 228 0.21 12.71 13.18
C LEU A 228 -0.88 13.24 12.23
N ASN A 229 -2.00 12.52 12.10
CA ASN A 229 -3.16 12.98 11.34
C ASN A 229 -3.66 14.36 11.82
N LYS A 230 -3.58 14.65 13.12
CA LYS A 230 -4.00 15.94 13.70
C LYS A 230 -3.15 17.12 13.26
N LEU A 231 -1.96 16.88 12.73
CA LEU A 231 -1.08 17.96 12.26
C LEU A 231 -1.59 18.61 10.97
N ASN A 232 -2.50 17.96 10.23
CA ASN A 232 -2.95 18.37 8.90
C ASN A 232 -1.75 18.64 7.97
N CYS A 233 -0.81 17.69 7.95
CA CYS A 233 0.35 17.68 7.08
C CYS A 233 0.29 16.46 6.15
N GLY A 234 0.40 16.68 4.84
CA GLY A 234 0.45 15.60 3.84
C GLY A 234 1.75 14.79 3.85
N HIS A 235 2.76 15.27 4.57
CA HIS A 235 4.15 14.83 4.45
C HIS A 235 4.75 14.34 5.78
N THR A 236 3.92 14.19 6.82
CA THR A 236 4.35 13.69 8.15
C THR A 236 3.55 12.44 8.50
N TYR A 237 4.20 11.27 8.41
CA TYR A 237 3.53 9.98 8.55
C TYR A 237 4.56 8.87 8.80
N LEU A 238 4.08 7.71 9.21
CA LEU A 238 4.91 6.52 9.42
C LEU A 238 5.16 5.89 8.06
N ASN A 239 6.33 6.16 7.48
CA ASN A 239 6.61 5.78 6.10
C ASN A 239 7.02 4.29 6.03
N PRO A 240 6.24 3.43 5.36
CA PRO A 240 6.49 1.99 5.28
C PRO A 240 7.80 1.67 4.54
N TYR A 241 8.29 2.56 3.67
CA TYR A 241 9.53 2.33 2.95
C TYR A 241 10.73 2.45 3.91
N ASN A 242 10.63 3.35 4.88
CA ASN A 242 11.68 3.69 5.82
C ASN A 242 11.64 2.90 7.12
N GLN A 243 10.52 2.23 7.44
CA GLN A 243 10.45 1.33 8.60
C GLN A 243 11.51 0.22 8.53
N ASP A 244 11.98 -0.20 9.70
CA ASP A 244 12.89 -1.35 9.87
C ASP A 244 12.34 -2.62 9.20
N LYS A 245 13.22 -3.45 8.63
CA LYS A 245 12.82 -4.66 7.91
C LYS A 245 12.08 -5.66 8.82
N THR A 246 12.50 -5.77 10.07
CA THR A 246 11.91 -6.70 11.04
C THR A 246 10.55 -6.20 11.51
N LEU A 247 10.43 -4.90 11.79
CA LEU A 247 9.15 -4.26 12.09
C LEU A 247 8.15 -4.45 10.95
N LYS A 248 8.58 -4.23 9.70
CA LYS A 248 7.75 -4.47 8.51
C LYS A 248 7.33 -5.93 8.38
N ALA A 249 8.22 -6.88 8.64
CA ALA A 249 7.83 -8.29 8.58
C ALA A 249 6.74 -8.63 9.61
N ARG A 250 6.82 -8.06 10.84
CA ARG A 250 5.84 -8.30 11.91
C ARG A 250 4.48 -7.67 11.64
N LEU A 251 4.45 -6.42 11.17
CA LEU A 251 3.20 -5.68 10.92
C LEU A 251 2.61 -5.96 9.53
N PHE A 252 3.51 -6.02 8.55
CA PHE A 252 3.34 -6.08 7.08
C PHE A 252 3.20 -7.46 6.45
N GLY A 253 3.84 -8.45 7.08
CA GLY A 253 4.16 -9.74 6.45
C GLY A 253 2.93 -10.55 6.10
N GLY A 254 1.89 -10.37 6.91
CA GLY A 254 0.49 -10.82 6.85
C GLY A 254 0.02 -11.63 5.64
N ARG A 255 -0.57 -12.82 5.87
CA ARG A 255 -1.66 -13.35 5.01
C ARG A 255 -3.00 -12.66 5.36
N THR A 256 -3.01 -11.35 5.28
CA THR A 256 -4.08 -10.46 5.77
C THR A 256 -4.62 -9.53 4.69
N TYR A 257 -4.21 -9.71 3.43
CA TYR A 257 -4.56 -8.80 2.34
C TYR A 257 -5.89 -9.18 1.71
N LEU A 258 -6.77 -8.18 1.57
CA LEU A 258 -8.09 -8.33 0.95
C LEU A 258 -7.92 -8.67 -0.55
N PRO A 259 -8.63 -9.68 -1.09
CA PRO A 259 -8.48 -10.11 -2.49
C PRO A 259 -9.26 -9.23 -3.48
N PHE A 260 -9.58 -7.98 -3.11
CA PHE A 260 -10.27 -7.01 -3.94
C PHE A 260 -9.49 -5.70 -3.98
N TYR A 261 -9.50 -5.06 -5.14
CA TYR A 261 -9.17 -3.65 -5.28
C TYR A 261 -10.46 -2.86 -5.41
N PHE A 262 -10.46 -1.64 -4.89
CA PHE A 262 -11.65 -0.80 -4.84
C PHE A 262 -11.29 0.68 -4.85
N GLN A 263 -12.26 1.49 -5.26
CA GLN A 263 -12.26 2.94 -5.07
C GLN A 263 -13.36 3.31 -4.09
N ILE A 264 -13.18 4.43 -3.37
CA ILE A 264 -14.24 4.98 -2.51
C ILE A 264 -14.88 6.14 -3.26
N VAL A 265 -16.13 5.96 -3.69
CA VAL A 265 -16.88 6.97 -4.43
C VAL A 265 -18.25 7.13 -3.79
N ASP A 266 -18.66 8.37 -3.50
CA ASP A 266 -19.90 8.65 -2.76
C ASP A 266 -20.01 7.89 -1.43
N GLY A 267 -18.88 7.70 -0.74
CA GLY A 267 -18.80 6.96 0.52
C GLY A 267 -18.98 5.44 0.40
N ARG A 268 -18.95 4.89 -0.82
CA ARG A 268 -19.10 3.45 -1.11
C ARG A 268 -17.77 2.84 -1.49
N MET A 269 -17.44 1.67 -0.95
CA MET A 269 -16.29 0.87 -1.40
C MET A 269 -16.68 0.06 -2.64
N VAL A 270 -16.31 0.55 -3.82
CA VAL A 270 -16.71 -0.03 -5.11
C VAL A 270 -15.57 -0.85 -5.70
N ILE A 271 -15.80 -2.13 -5.95
CA ILE A 271 -14.80 -3.08 -6.46
C ILE A 271 -14.37 -2.69 -7.87
N THR A 272 -13.06 -2.56 -8.08
CA THR A 272 -12.41 -2.30 -9.38
C THR A 272 -11.66 -3.51 -9.91
N ALA A 273 -11.27 -4.45 -9.06
CA ALA A 273 -10.68 -5.73 -9.46
C ALA A 273 -10.86 -6.82 -8.37
N ASN A 274 -10.81 -8.08 -8.79
CA ASN A 274 -11.06 -9.26 -7.95
C ASN A 274 -10.02 -10.38 -8.24
N ALA A 275 -9.28 -10.77 -7.20
CA ALA A 275 -8.30 -11.87 -7.17
C ALA A 275 -8.81 -13.14 -6.47
N SER A 276 -10.01 -13.13 -5.90
CA SER A 276 -10.59 -14.32 -5.27
C SER A 276 -11.13 -15.31 -6.31
N ALA A 277 -11.36 -16.56 -5.90
CA ALA A 277 -12.06 -17.54 -6.72
C ALA A 277 -13.58 -17.25 -6.81
N LYS A 278 -14.11 -16.41 -5.90
CA LYS A 278 -15.51 -16.00 -5.93
C LYS A 278 -15.75 -15.03 -7.08
N ASP A 279 -16.73 -15.35 -7.93
CA ASP A 279 -17.14 -14.44 -9.01
C ASP A 279 -17.90 -13.24 -8.42
N VAL A 280 -17.24 -12.08 -8.46
CA VAL A 280 -17.76 -10.78 -8.01
C VAL A 280 -17.46 -9.76 -9.09
N SER A 281 -18.51 -9.15 -9.65
CA SER A 281 -18.38 -8.20 -10.76
C SER A 281 -17.75 -6.87 -10.34
N ILE A 282 -16.98 -6.26 -11.23
CA ILE A 282 -16.54 -4.86 -11.13
C ILE A 282 -17.77 -3.95 -10.97
N GLY A 283 -17.64 -2.90 -10.18
CA GLY A 283 -18.73 -1.99 -9.82
C GLY A 283 -19.60 -2.46 -8.65
N SER A 284 -19.37 -3.66 -8.12
CA SER A 284 -20.10 -4.14 -6.94
C SER A 284 -19.64 -3.38 -5.70
N GLU A 285 -20.57 -3.11 -4.77
CA GLU A 285 -20.28 -2.38 -3.55
C GLU A 285 -20.02 -3.36 -2.39
N ILE A 286 -18.88 -3.23 -1.72
CA ILE A 286 -18.64 -3.88 -0.43
C ILE A 286 -19.37 -3.06 0.64
N THR A 287 -20.35 -3.67 1.32
CA THR A 287 -21.11 -3.03 2.40
C THR A 287 -20.59 -3.42 3.77
N LYS A 288 -20.01 -4.62 3.93
CA LYS A 288 -19.34 -5.05 5.18
C LYS A 288 -18.12 -5.94 4.93
N ILE A 289 -17.15 -5.85 5.83
CA ILE A 289 -16.01 -6.76 5.96
C ILE A 289 -15.96 -7.25 7.40
N ASN A 290 -16.00 -8.58 7.60
CA ASN A 290 -15.99 -9.23 8.91
C ASN A 290 -17.06 -8.69 9.87
N GLY A 291 -18.25 -8.41 9.32
CA GLY A 291 -19.39 -7.84 10.06
C GLY A 291 -19.31 -6.33 10.33
N VAL A 292 -18.19 -5.67 10.05
CA VAL A 292 -18.03 -4.21 10.19
C VAL A 292 -18.51 -3.52 8.92
N ALA A 293 -19.34 -2.48 9.06
CA ALA A 293 -19.83 -1.74 7.91
C ALA A 293 -18.71 -0.95 7.21
N ALA A 294 -18.73 -0.90 5.88
CA ALA A 294 -17.75 -0.20 5.06
C ALA A 294 -17.61 1.27 5.47
N LYS A 295 -18.72 1.95 5.79
CA LYS A 295 -18.72 3.33 6.30
C LYS A 295 -17.91 3.49 7.60
N ASP A 296 -17.96 2.50 8.50
CA ASP A 296 -17.27 2.55 9.79
C ASP A 296 -15.78 2.23 9.59
N ILE A 297 -15.45 1.35 8.63
CA ILE A 297 -14.08 1.11 8.19
C ILE A 297 -13.47 2.38 7.60
N ILE A 298 -14.16 3.03 6.67
CA ILE A 298 -13.75 4.31 6.06
C ILE A 298 -13.53 5.36 7.16
N ALA A 299 -14.49 5.55 8.07
CA ALA A 299 -14.40 6.53 9.14
C ALA A 299 -13.19 6.28 10.07
N LYS A 300 -12.92 5.01 10.41
CA LYS A 300 -11.79 4.65 11.26
C LYS A 300 -10.45 4.87 10.53
N LEU A 301 -10.35 4.50 9.26
CA LEU A 301 -9.16 4.69 8.44
C LEU A 301 -8.87 6.16 8.14
N LEU A 302 -9.89 7.01 8.02
CA LEU A 302 -9.69 8.46 7.87
C LEU A 302 -8.88 9.05 9.02
N ALA A 303 -8.93 8.47 10.23
CA ALA A 303 -8.16 8.95 11.38
C ALA A 303 -6.64 8.73 11.27
N VAL A 304 -6.16 7.98 10.27
CA VAL A 304 -4.72 7.71 10.03
C VAL A 304 -4.24 8.18 8.66
N THR A 305 -5.08 8.94 7.96
CA THR A 305 -4.73 9.55 6.66
C THR A 305 -3.82 10.76 6.84
N ARG A 306 -3.36 11.31 5.71
CA ARG A 306 -2.52 12.51 5.64
C ARG A 306 -3.09 13.46 4.61
N GLY A 307 -2.92 14.76 4.82
CA GLY A 307 -3.38 15.80 3.92
C GLY A 307 -2.90 17.16 4.40
N ASP A 308 -2.57 18.06 3.48
CA ASP A 308 -2.17 19.42 3.83
C ASP A 308 -3.42 20.28 4.08
N GLY A 309 -3.59 20.74 5.32
CA GLY A 309 -4.76 21.53 5.71
C GLY A 309 -6.07 20.74 5.79
N THR A 310 -7.17 21.46 6.05
CA THR A 310 -8.48 20.84 6.33
C THR A 310 -9.34 20.65 5.09
N SER A 311 -9.02 21.32 3.98
CA SER A 311 -9.80 21.25 2.72
C SER A 311 -9.60 19.96 1.90
N THR A 312 -8.72 19.06 2.32
CA THR A 312 -8.23 17.92 1.52
C THR A 312 -8.95 16.60 1.80
N LEU A 313 -10.22 16.65 2.23
CA LEU A 313 -10.98 15.45 2.61
C LEU A 313 -11.08 14.42 1.48
N GLU A 314 -11.39 14.83 0.26
CA GLU A 314 -11.49 13.91 -0.89
C GLU A 314 -10.15 13.21 -1.16
N HIS A 315 -9.03 13.92 -1.04
CA HIS A 315 -7.69 13.31 -1.14
C HIS A 315 -7.45 12.26 -0.06
N ARG A 316 -7.89 12.54 1.18
CA ARG A 316 -7.78 11.60 2.29
C ARG A 316 -8.64 10.36 2.05
N ILE A 317 -9.85 10.52 1.51
CA ILE A 317 -10.72 9.41 1.11
C ILE A 317 -10.07 8.58 0.00
N ASP A 318 -9.52 9.23 -1.03
CA ASP A 318 -8.81 8.52 -2.10
C ASP A 318 -7.61 7.73 -1.57
N SER A 319 -6.87 8.28 -0.60
CA SER A 319 -5.68 7.63 -0.01
C SER A 319 -5.98 6.33 0.75
N ILE A 320 -7.23 6.11 1.16
CA ILE A 320 -7.69 4.84 1.78
C ILE A 320 -8.41 3.93 0.77
N GLY A 321 -8.48 4.34 -0.50
CA GLY A 321 -8.75 3.44 -1.61
C GLY A 321 -7.65 2.38 -1.76
N LEU A 322 -7.90 1.40 -2.62
CA LEU A 322 -6.94 0.34 -2.89
C LEU A 322 -6.87 0.10 -4.39
N SER A 323 -5.99 0.85 -5.04
CA SER A 323 -5.71 0.72 -6.47
C SER A 323 -4.60 -0.30 -6.74
N ARG A 324 -4.50 -0.79 -7.99
CA ARG A 324 -3.46 -1.73 -8.42
C ARG A 324 -2.05 -1.20 -8.17
N SER A 325 -1.80 0.05 -8.55
CA SER A 325 -0.48 0.68 -8.48
C SER A 325 0.00 0.90 -7.04
N GLU A 326 -0.92 1.16 -6.11
CA GLU A 326 -0.62 1.33 -4.68
C GLU A 326 -0.48 -0.01 -3.98
N ALA A 327 -1.38 -0.96 -4.29
CA ALA A 327 -1.48 -2.26 -3.64
C ALA A 327 -0.25 -3.16 -3.82
N GLU A 328 0.44 -3.06 -4.97
CA GLU A 328 1.69 -3.79 -5.22
C GLU A 328 2.89 -3.22 -4.47
N LYS A 329 2.75 -2.00 -3.95
CA LYS A 329 3.80 -1.32 -3.21
C LYS A 329 3.48 -1.35 -1.72
N PHE A 330 2.85 -0.29 -1.25
CA PHE A 330 2.41 -0.14 0.11
C PHE A 330 1.18 0.78 0.03
N ALA A 331 -0.01 0.21 0.17
CA ALA A 331 -1.26 0.95 0.21
C ALA A 331 -1.68 1.19 1.66
N LEU A 332 -2.12 2.40 1.98
CA LEU A 332 -2.50 2.80 3.34
C LEU A 332 -3.63 1.91 3.88
N PHE A 333 -4.62 1.55 3.05
CA PHE A 333 -5.65 0.58 3.42
C PHE A 333 -5.04 -0.73 3.93
N ASP A 334 -4.11 -1.34 3.20
CA ASP A 334 -3.55 -2.63 3.60
C ASP A 334 -2.84 -2.57 4.97
N TRP A 335 -2.10 -1.50 5.26
CA TRP A 335 -1.35 -1.41 6.51
C TRP A 335 -2.27 -1.22 7.70
N TYR A 336 -3.20 -0.26 7.60
CA TYR A 336 -3.99 0.13 8.74
C TYR A 336 -5.23 -0.74 8.90
N PHE A 337 -5.78 -1.30 7.81
CA PHE A 337 -6.92 -2.22 7.92
C PHE A 337 -6.55 -3.41 8.80
N GLN A 338 -5.43 -4.08 8.55
CA GLN A 338 -5.05 -5.26 9.33
C GLN A 338 -4.71 -4.94 10.79
N LEU A 339 -4.14 -3.78 11.08
CA LEU A 339 -3.84 -3.35 12.45
C LEU A 339 -5.11 -2.95 13.21
N MET A 340 -6.09 -2.34 12.53
CA MET A 340 -7.29 -1.79 13.16
C MET A 340 -8.48 -2.77 13.15
N PHE A 341 -8.42 -3.79 12.29
CA PHE A 341 -9.44 -4.82 12.05
C PHE A 341 -8.75 -6.18 11.83
N PRO A 342 -8.08 -6.74 12.87
CA PRO A 342 -7.39 -8.01 12.75
C PRO A 342 -8.35 -9.12 12.34
N ILE A 343 -7.93 -9.96 11.40
CA ILE A 343 -8.74 -11.04 10.84
C ILE A 343 -8.49 -12.36 11.58
N LYS A 344 -9.47 -13.26 11.52
CA LYS A 344 -9.35 -14.62 12.07
C LYS A 344 -9.22 -15.62 10.93
N ASP A 345 -8.44 -16.67 11.19
CA ASP A 345 -8.33 -17.84 10.31
C ASP A 345 -7.97 -17.51 8.85
N GLU A 346 -7.35 -16.34 8.59
CA GLU A 346 -6.96 -15.90 7.25
C GLU A 346 -8.13 -15.89 6.25
N VAL A 347 -9.33 -15.58 6.74
CA VAL A 347 -10.55 -15.49 5.93
C VAL A 347 -11.22 -14.14 6.14
N PHE A 348 -11.76 -13.59 5.05
CA PHE A 348 -12.66 -12.46 5.06
C PHE A 348 -14.10 -12.90 4.83
N ASP A 349 -15.01 -12.44 5.67
CA ASP A 349 -16.45 -12.51 5.44
C ASP A 349 -16.94 -11.18 4.84
N ILE A 350 -17.46 -11.24 3.63
CA ILE A 350 -17.84 -10.07 2.83
C ILE A 350 -19.34 -10.03 2.65
N GLU A 351 -19.93 -8.86 2.90
CA GLU A 351 -21.26 -8.51 2.42
C GLU A 351 -21.08 -7.54 1.26
N ALA A 352 -21.68 -7.84 0.10
CA ALA A 352 -21.59 -7.00 -1.09
C ALA A 352 -22.91 -6.92 -1.86
N VAL A 353 -23.16 -5.79 -2.50
CA VAL A 353 -24.27 -5.57 -3.45
C VAL A 353 -23.73 -5.70 -4.86
N GLY A 354 -24.19 -6.71 -5.59
CA GLY A 354 -23.72 -6.97 -6.96
C GLY A 354 -24.11 -5.87 -7.93
N PHE A 355 -23.18 -5.42 -8.78
CA PHE A 355 -23.42 -4.33 -9.73
C PHE A 355 -24.57 -4.62 -10.69
N THR A 356 -24.57 -5.77 -11.35
CA THR A 356 -25.61 -6.15 -12.31
C THR A 356 -26.86 -6.68 -11.62
N SER A 357 -26.69 -7.52 -10.60
CA SER A 357 -27.80 -8.19 -9.93
C SER A 357 -28.62 -7.25 -9.03
N LYS A 358 -28.00 -6.16 -8.53
CA LYS A 358 -28.52 -5.25 -7.50
C LYS A 358 -28.96 -5.97 -6.21
N LYS A 359 -28.48 -7.20 -6.01
CA LYS A 359 -28.81 -8.03 -4.84
C LYS A 359 -27.63 -8.09 -3.88
N THR A 360 -27.94 -8.09 -2.59
CA THR A 360 -26.98 -8.35 -1.53
C THR A 360 -26.61 -9.83 -1.49
N ALA A 361 -25.33 -10.12 -1.33
CA ALA A 361 -24.80 -11.45 -1.09
C ALA A 361 -23.77 -11.41 0.05
N THR A 362 -23.74 -12.47 0.84
CA THR A 362 -22.70 -12.71 1.85
C THR A 362 -21.90 -13.93 1.45
N PHE A 363 -20.58 -13.83 1.51
CA PHE A 363 -19.67 -14.91 1.15
C PHE A 363 -18.33 -14.76 1.87
N SER A 364 -17.60 -15.86 1.98
CA SER A 364 -16.24 -15.87 2.55
C SER A 364 -15.20 -15.98 1.43
N VAL A 365 -14.04 -15.37 1.60
CA VAL A 365 -12.87 -15.49 0.71
C VAL A 365 -11.60 -15.65 1.52
N LEU A 366 -10.61 -16.40 1.03
CA LEU A 366 -9.30 -16.47 1.66
C LEU A 366 -8.63 -15.08 1.59
N ALA A 367 -8.04 -14.66 2.69
CA ALA A 367 -7.04 -13.61 2.69
C ALA A 367 -5.82 -14.06 1.87
N MET A 368 -5.06 -13.10 1.38
CA MET A 368 -3.88 -13.34 0.56
C MET A 368 -2.65 -12.74 1.24
N THR A 369 -1.46 -13.19 0.86
CA THR A 369 -0.27 -12.35 1.02
C THR A 369 -0.28 -11.26 -0.05
N GLN A 370 0.50 -10.20 0.14
CA GLN A 370 0.65 -9.18 -0.89
C GLN A 370 1.11 -9.78 -2.23
N ALA A 371 2.12 -10.66 -2.18
CA ALA A 371 2.70 -11.29 -3.37
C ALA A 371 1.66 -12.14 -4.13
N GLU A 372 0.87 -12.94 -3.42
CA GLU A 372 -0.17 -13.77 -4.06
C GLU A 372 -1.26 -12.92 -4.70
N ARG A 373 -1.69 -11.83 -4.04
CA ARG A 373 -2.69 -10.92 -4.60
C ARG A 373 -2.16 -10.25 -5.86
N THR A 374 -0.93 -9.76 -5.81
CA THR A 374 -0.23 -9.16 -6.96
C THR A 374 -0.14 -10.14 -8.14
N GLU A 375 0.31 -11.36 -7.89
CA GLU A 375 0.43 -12.39 -8.94
C GLU A 375 -0.93 -12.73 -9.57
N GLU A 376 -1.97 -12.91 -8.75
CA GLU A 376 -3.30 -13.25 -9.23
C GLU A 376 -3.96 -12.09 -10.01
N MET A 377 -3.76 -10.85 -9.55
CA MET A 377 -4.21 -9.67 -10.27
C MET A 377 -3.47 -9.52 -11.61
N ALA A 378 -2.17 -9.82 -11.64
CA ALA A 378 -1.40 -9.82 -12.88
C ALA A 378 -1.90 -10.84 -13.90
N LYS A 379 -2.26 -12.05 -13.44
CA LYS A 379 -2.85 -13.10 -14.29
C LYS A 379 -4.19 -12.68 -14.89
N ARG A 380 -5.04 -12.00 -14.11
CA ARG A 380 -6.41 -11.64 -14.52
C ARG A 380 -6.51 -10.34 -15.31
N TYR A 381 -5.69 -9.35 -14.97
CA TYR A 381 -5.82 -7.98 -15.45
C TYR A 381 -4.55 -7.46 -16.16
N GLY A 382 -3.56 -8.32 -16.42
CA GLY A 382 -2.24 -7.93 -16.97
C GLY A 382 -1.31 -7.35 -15.90
N PRO A 383 -0.03 -7.07 -16.20
CA PRO A 383 0.91 -6.51 -15.22
C PRO A 383 0.47 -5.10 -14.74
N THR A 384 0.97 -4.67 -13.59
CA THR A 384 0.70 -3.31 -13.11
C THR A 384 1.40 -2.27 -13.99
N PRO A 385 0.71 -1.15 -14.33
CA PRO A 385 1.28 -0.10 -15.15
C PRO A 385 2.60 0.46 -14.58
N THR A 386 3.57 0.65 -15.47
CA THR A 386 4.83 1.31 -15.18
C THR A 386 4.65 2.83 -15.13
N TYR A 387 5.70 3.56 -14.71
CA TYR A 387 5.69 5.03 -14.78
C TYR A 387 5.57 5.54 -16.22
N ASP A 388 6.13 4.82 -17.20
CA ASP A 388 6.07 5.15 -18.62
C ASP A 388 4.65 5.00 -19.17
N ASP A 389 3.90 3.96 -18.76
CA ASP A 389 2.50 3.73 -19.16
C ASP A 389 1.56 4.86 -18.73
N GLY A 390 1.98 5.63 -17.72
CA GLY A 390 1.29 6.83 -17.25
C GLY A 390 1.42 8.04 -18.17
N TRP A 391 2.22 7.95 -19.24
CA TRP A 391 2.45 9.04 -20.20
C TRP A 391 2.02 8.59 -21.60
N LYS A 392 0.97 9.23 -22.13
CA LYS A 392 0.40 8.87 -23.44
C LYS A 392 -0.04 10.10 -24.20
N PHE A 393 0.21 10.14 -25.50
CA PHE A 393 -0.32 11.15 -26.40
C PHE A 393 -1.05 10.47 -27.57
N GLU A 394 -2.23 10.96 -27.92
CA GLU A 394 -3.01 10.46 -29.05
C GLU A 394 -3.84 11.58 -29.70
N ILE A 395 -3.98 11.51 -31.02
CA ILE A 395 -4.98 12.28 -31.75
C ILE A 395 -6.27 11.46 -31.75
N GLN A 396 -7.33 11.98 -31.12
CA GLN A 396 -8.60 11.26 -30.98
C GLN A 396 -9.51 11.47 -32.19
N ASP A 397 -9.49 12.66 -32.77
CA ASP A 397 -10.23 13.01 -33.98
C ASP A 397 -9.51 14.13 -34.76
N GLU A 398 -10.08 14.58 -35.88
CA GLU A 398 -9.51 15.62 -36.76
C GLU A 398 -9.18 16.94 -36.06
N SER A 399 -9.70 17.19 -34.85
CA SER A 399 -9.53 18.45 -34.15
C SER A 399 -9.31 18.33 -32.64
N THR A 400 -9.26 17.11 -32.10
CA THR A 400 -9.09 16.84 -30.66
C THR A 400 -7.93 15.87 -30.43
N ALA A 401 -7.05 16.22 -29.50
CA ALA A 401 -5.99 15.36 -29.01
C ALA A 401 -6.10 15.16 -27.49
N TYR A 402 -5.50 14.08 -27.02
CA TYR A 402 -5.48 13.67 -25.63
C TYR A 402 -4.04 13.41 -25.17
N LEU A 403 -3.66 14.06 -24.07
CA LEU A 403 -2.35 13.98 -23.43
C LEU A 403 -2.54 13.52 -21.98
N LYS A 404 -2.15 12.29 -21.69
CA LYS A 404 -2.20 11.70 -20.35
C LYS A 404 -0.85 11.83 -19.67
N ILE A 405 -0.83 12.33 -18.43
CA ILE A 405 0.36 12.42 -17.57
C ILE A 405 -0.02 12.08 -16.11
N GLU A 406 0.05 10.80 -15.77
CA GLU A 406 -0.32 10.26 -14.45
C GLU A 406 0.74 10.45 -13.35
N ASN A 407 1.94 10.91 -13.67
CA ASN A 407 2.98 11.16 -12.66
C ASN A 407 4.01 12.19 -13.16
N PHE A 408 4.59 12.98 -12.25
CA PHE A 408 5.75 13.82 -12.54
C PHE A 408 7.06 13.19 -12.00
N ILE A 409 7.11 11.88 -11.83
CA ILE A 409 8.27 11.17 -11.24
C ILE A 409 9.28 10.87 -12.37
N THR A 410 9.88 11.91 -12.95
CA THR A 410 10.61 11.77 -14.22
C THR A 410 11.88 10.93 -14.10
N TRP A 411 12.49 10.88 -12.91
CA TRP A 411 13.64 10.02 -12.62
C TRP A 411 13.33 8.52 -12.62
N ARG A 412 12.05 8.13 -12.62
CA ARG A 412 11.62 6.72 -12.76
C ARG A 412 11.21 6.36 -14.19
N LEU A 413 11.08 7.34 -15.09
CA LEU A 413 10.80 7.07 -16.50
C LEU A 413 11.99 6.33 -17.12
N LYS A 414 11.72 5.26 -17.85
CA LYS A 414 12.77 4.38 -18.42
C LYS A 414 13.00 4.66 -19.88
N THR A 415 11.92 4.74 -20.65
CA THR A 415 11.96 4.93 -22.11
C THR A 415 11.60 6.37 -22.50
N ILE A 416 10.77 7.04 -21.71
CA ILE A 416 10.27 8.38 -22.02
C ILE A 416 11.26 9.47 -21.59
N LYS A 417 11.74 10.25 -22.55
CA LYS A 417 12.39 11.54 -22.32
C LYS A 417 11.32 12.63 -22.35
N PHE A 418 10.83 13.03 -21.18
CA PHE A 418 9.59 13.81 -21.08
C PHE A 418 9.58 15.12 -21.91
N LYS A 419 10.71 15.85 -21.98
CA LYS A 419 10.79 17.08 -22.79
C LYS A 419 10.66 16.79 -24.29
N GLU A 420 11.29 15.73 -24.78
CA GLU A 420 11.18 15.29 -26.18
C GLU A 420 9.77 14.76 -26.48
N PHE A 421 9.20 13.99 -25.55
CA PHE A 421 7.83 13.51 -25.66
C PHE A 421 6.83 14.67 -25.80
N LEU A 422 6.93 15.69 -24.94
CA LEU A 422 6.10 16.89 -25.04
C LEU A 422 6.37 17.65 -26.35
N ALA A 423 7.63 17.85 -26.72
CA ALA A 423 7.97 18.54 -27.97
C ALA A 423 7.37 17.84 -29.20
N ASN A 424 7.43 16.50 -29.25
CA ASN A 424 6.84 15.70 -30.32
C ASN A 424 5.32 15.79 -30.32
N ALA A 425 4.68 15.67 -29.16
CA ALA A 425 3.23 15.83 -29.03
C ALA A 425 2.76 17.20 -29.56
N PHE A 426 3.38 18.30 -29.10
CA PHE A 426 3.02 19.65 -29.54
C PHE A 426 3.38 19.93 -31.01
N ALA A 427 4.43 19.30 -31.55
CA ALA A 427 4.72 19.34 -32.98
C ALA A 427 3.64 18.65 -33.80
N GLU A 428 3.14 17.50 -33.35
CA GLU A 428 2.06 16.76 -34.01
C GLU A 428 0.74 17.54 -33.97
N LEU A 429 0.39 18.17 -32.83
CA LEU A 429 -0.78 19.05 -32.71
C LEU A 429 -0.77 20.13 -33.79
N ARG A 430 0.38 20.77 -34.00
CA ARG A 430 0.56 21.81 -35.02
C ARG A 430 0.47 21.25 -36.43
N ALA A 431 1.16 20.14 -36.71
CA ALA A 431 1.18 19.52 -38.03
C ALA A 431 -0.22 19.09 -38.49
N LYS A 432 -1.05 18.61 -37.57
CA LYS A 432 -2.44 18.19 -37.82
C LYS A 432 -3.47 19.28 -37.57
N ASN A 433 -3.05 20.51 -37.26
CA ASN A 433 -3.92 21.66 -37.03
C ASN A 433 -5.01 21.41 -35.96
N ILE A 434 -4.66 20.67 -34.91
CA ILE A 434 -5.56 20.31 -33.81
C ILE A 434 -6.04 21.56 -33.09
N LYS A 435 -7.33 21.58 -32.72
CA LYS A 435 -7.99 22.75 -32.11
C LYS A 435 -8.26 22.59 -30.62
N ASN A 436 -8.33 21.35 -30.14
CA ASN A 436 -8.66 21.01 -28.76
C ASN A 436 -7.61 20.05 -28.21
N LEU A 437 -7.02 20.39 -27.07
CA LEU A 437 -6.11 19.51 -26.33
C LEU A 437 -6.74 19.20 -24.97
N ILE A 438 -6.95 17.92 -24.68
CA ILE A 438 -7.37 17.44 -23.37
C ILE A 438 -6.12 16.90 -22.66
N ILE A 439 -5.78 17.46 -21.50
CA ILE A 439 -4.66 17.03 -20.67
C ILE A 439 -5.24 16.32 -19.44
N ASP A 440 -5.00 15.02 -19.31
CA ASP A 440 -5.46 14.25 -18.16
C ASP A 440 -4.32 14.06 -17.16
N VAL A 441 -4.48 14.67 -15.98
CA VAL A 441 -3.57 14.54 -14.85
C VAL A 441 -4.21 13.83 -13.67
N ARG A 442 -5.36 13.15 -13.85
CA ARG A 442 -5.95 12.30 -12.80
C ARG A 442 -4.94 11.25 -12.32
N GLY A 443 -4.97 10.93 -11.03
CA GLY A 443 -4.00 10.03 -10.38
C GLY A 443 -2.61 10.64 -10.13
N ASN A 444 -2.31 11.85 -10.60
CA ASN A 444 -0.97 12.43 -10.51
C ASN A 444 -0.73 13.21 -9.20
N GLY A 445 -0.08 12.54 -8.24
CA GLY A 445 0.31 13.09 -6.93
C GLY A 445 1.51 14.05 -6.92
N GLY A 446 2.14 14.32 -8.08
CA GLY A 446 3.29 15.21 -8.20
C GLY A 446 4.59 14.48 -8.55
N GLY A 447 5.71 15.05 -8.10
CA GLY A 447 7.07 14.69 -8.50
C GLY A 447 7.89 15.94 -8.81
N ASP A 448 8.55 15.96 -9.96
CA ASP A 448 9.30 17.11 -10.44
C ASP A 448 8.38 18.27 -10.84
N MET A 449 8.89 19.49 -10.69
CA MET A 449 8.20 20.71 -11.11
C MET A 449 8.30 20.97 -12.62
N ASP A 450 9.29 20.37 -13.28
CA ASP A 450 9.63 20.59 -14.68
C ASP A 450 8.50 20.24 -15.67
N PRO A 451 7.79 19.09 -15.57
CA PRO A 451 6.70 18.78 -16.49
C PRO A 451 5.62 19.87 -16.56
N GLY A 452 5.14 20.34 -15.40
CA GLY A 452 4.13 21.40 -15.32
C GLY A 452 4.66 22.75 -15.84
N PHE A 453 5.93 23.07 -15.57
CA PHE A 453 6.58 24.25 -16.14
C PHE A 453 6.65 24.19 -17.67
N GLU A 454 7.11 23.08 -18.24
CA GLU A 454 7.23 22.90 -19.70
C GLU A 454 5.86 22.95 -20.40
N ILE A 455 4.83 22.29 -19.85
CA ILE A 455 3.46 22.35 -20.37
C ILE A 455 2.95 23.79 -20.34
N SER A 456 3.19 24.53 -19.25
CA SER A 456 2.78 25.93 -19.13
C SER A 456 3.37 26.80 -20.25
N ARG A 457 4.61 26.55 -20.68
CA ARG A 457 5.24 27.27 -21.81
C ARG A 457 4.61 26.96 -23.16
N TYR A 458 4.09 25.74 -23.35
CA TYR A 458 3.34 25.40 -24.56
C TYR A 458 1.93 25.99 -24.60
N LEU A 459 1.35 26.33 -23.44
CA LEU A 459 0.00 26.88 -23.33
C LEU A 459 -0.03 28.41 -23.20
N ALA A 460 1.03 29.03 -22.67
CA ALA A 460 1.11 30.46 -22.44
C ALA A 460 1.03 31.26 -23.75
N LYS A 461 0.27 32.37 -23.73
CA LYS A 461 0.10 33.26 -24.89
C LYS A 461 1.07 34.45 -24.88
N GLU A 462 1.61 34.75 -23.71
CA GLU A 462 2.50 35.87 -23.42
C GLU A 462 3.47 35.47 -22.29
N ASN A 463 4.43 36.34 -21.98
CA ASN A 463 5.32 36.14 -20.84
C ASN A 463 4.51 36.24 -19.54
N LEU A 464 4.62 35.21 -18.68
CA LEU A 464 3.91 35.13 -17.42
C LEU A 464 4.87 35.22 -16.22
N PRO A 465 4.36 35.51 -15.01
CA PRO A 465 5.17 35.57 -13.79
C PRO A 465 5.95 34.28 -13.52
N PRO A 466 6.95 34.32 -12.63
CA PRO A 466 7.71 33.14 -12.23
C PRO A 466 6.84 31.98 -11.74
N TYR A 467 7.20 30.77 -12.13
CA TYR A 467 6.40 29.56 -11.86
C TYR A 467 6.51 29.13 -10.40
N ALA A 468 5.36 28.89 -9.74
CA ALA A 468 5.26 28.25 -8.43
C ALA A 468 6.20 28.80 -7.32
N GLN A 469 6.28 30.13 -7.20
CA GLN A 469 7.12 30.78 -6.18
C GLN A 469 6.69 30.46 -4.75
N SER A 470 7.67 30.17 -3.89
CA SER A 470 7.44 29.93 -2.46
C SER A 470 8.68 30.27 -1.62
N ARG A 471 8.45 30.65 -0.36
CA ARG A 471 9.52 30.83 0.65
C ARG A 471 9.77 29.50 1.36
N ARG A 472 11.04 29.16 1.61
CA ARG A 472 11.40 28.03 2.49
C ARG A 472 11.55 28.52 3.92
N LEU A 473 10.61 28.15 4.77
CA LEU A 473 10.60 28.50 6.19
C LEU A 473 10.93 27.28 7.06
N VAL A 474 11.70 27.50 8.13
CA VAL A 474 11.99 26.51 9.17
C VAL A 474 11.67 27.11 10.54
N ARG A 475 11.32 26.28 11.52
CA ARG A 475 11.07 26.74 12.89
C ARG A 475 12.33 26.92 13.72
N ASN A 476 13.36 26.17 13.41
CA ASN A 476 14.55 26.09 14.25
C ASN A 476 15.82 26.06 13.38
N VAL A 477 16.80 26.85 13.81
CA VAL A 477 18.13 26.99 13.21
C VAL A 477 19.24 26.76 14.23
N THR A 478 18.91 26.52 15.50
CA THR A 478 19.88 26.20 16.57
C THR A 478 20.09 24.70 16.66
N GLY A 479 21.28 24.27 17.11
CA GLY A 479 21.60 22.85 17.26
C GLY A 479 20.70 22.14 18.27
N GLN A 480 20.25 20.95 17.92
CA GLN A 480 19.34 20.08 18.69
C GLN A 480 19.97 18.68 18.87
N PRO A 481 21.14 18.56 19.54
CA PRO A 481 21.86 17.29 19.66
C PRO A 481 21.04 16.17 20.34
N ASP A 482 20.16 16.54 21.28
CA ASP A 482 19.29 15.58 21.99
C ASP A 482 18.28 14.89 21.09
N VAL A 483 17.80 15.58 20.04
CA VAL A 483 16.89 15.02 19.04
C VAL A 483 17.69 14.39 17.90
N ALA A 484 18.83 14.99 17.53
CA ALA A 484 19.65 14.55 16.41
C ALA A 484 20.12 13.10 16.51
N LYS A 485 20.28 12.55 17.72
CA LYS A 485 20.65 11.13 17.92
C LYS A 485 19.57 10.13 17.45
N TYR A 486 18.33 10.58 17.26
CA TYR A 486 17.22 9.78 16.76
C TYR A 486 16.87 10.05 15.30
N ILE A 487 17.60 10.95 14.64
CA ILE A 487 17.30 11.42 13.29
C ILE A 487 18.37 10.95 12.31
N SER A 488 17.92 10.57 11.12
CA SER A 488 18.75 10.48 9.92
C SER A 488 18.15 11.31 8.78
N THR A 489 18.94 11.58 7.74
CA THR A 489 18.51 12.29 6.53
C THR A 489 19.46 11.95 5.39
N TYR A 490 19.14 12.38 4.17
CA TYR A 490 19.95 12.13 2.97
C TYR A 490 21.18 13.03 2.85
N ASP A 491 21.25 14.10 3.63
CA ASP A 491 22.16 15.22 3.42
C ASP A 491 22.93 15.55 4.70
N ASP A 492 24.26 15.44 4.63
CA ASP A 492 25.16 15.68 5.76
C ASP A 492 25.11 17.14 6.25
N ALA A 493 24.91 18.12 5.37
CA ALA A 493 24.80 19.52 5.75
C ALA A 493 23.50 19.77 6.54
N ILE A 494 22.39 19.12 6.14
CA ILE A 494 21.15 19.14 6.93
C ILE A 494 21.39 18.49 8.30
N MET A 495 22.03 17.32 8.34
CA MET A 495 22.29 16.61 9.59
C MET A 495 23.18 17.43 10.53
N ASN A 496 24.21 18.09 9.99
CA ASN A 496 25.08 19.01 10.74
C ASN A 496 24.30 20.23 11.23
N GLY A 497 23.38 20.76 10.42
CA GLY A 497 22.46 21.84 10.81
C GLY A 497 21.59 21.45 12.00
N VAL A 498 21.02 20.24 12.00
CA VAL A 498 20.22 19.73 13.12
C VAL A 498 21.08 19.51 14.37
N LYS A 499 22.32 19.03 14.24
CA LYS A 499 23.21 18.78 15.40
C LYS A 499 23.77 20.06 16.01
N SER A 500 24.30 20.95 15.17
CA SER A 500 25.18 22.06 15.58
C SER A 500 24.60 23.45 15.28
N GLY A 501 23.48 23.51 14.56
CA GLY A 501 22.86 24.75 14.11
C GLY A 501 23.16 25.07 12.64
N VAL A 502 22.24 25.77 12.00
CA VAL A 502 22.36 26.24 10.62
C VAL A 502 23.28 27.47 10.59
N PRO A 503 24.26 27.54 9.67
CA PRO A 503 25.10 28.72 9.51
C PRO A 503 24.29 30.01 9.30
N ALA A 504 24.66 31.09 10.00
CA ALA A 504 23.94 32.37 9.96
C ALA A 504 23.87 33.02 8.56
N SER A 505 24.79 32.69 7.65
CA SER A 505 24.76 33.14 6.25
C SER A 505 23.64 32.49 5.42
N LEU A 506 23.05 31.39 5.89
CA LEU A 506 22.07 30.60 5.15
C LEU A 506 20.62 30.89 5.56
N PHE A 507 20.39 31.75 6.56
CA PHE A 507 19.04 32.08 6.98
C PHE A 507 18.89 33.54 7.44
N ARG A 508 17.64 33.99 7.52
CA ARG A 508 17.26 35.24 8.22
C ARG A 508 16.01 35.02 9.06
N LYS A 509 15.83 35.80 10.13
CA LYS A 509 14.56 35.81 10.87
C LYS A 509 13.44 36.27 9.92
N PHE A 510 12.34 35.52 9.89
CA PHE A 510 11.17 35.87 9.09
C PHE A 510 10.08 36.47 9.99
N ASP A 511 9.72 35.75 11.06
CA ASP A 511 8.84 36.22 12.13
C ASP A 511 9.23 35.54 13.46
N ASP A 512 8.36 35.58 14.48
CA ASP A 512 8.64 34.96 15.78
C ASP A 512 8.57 33.43 15.77
N ASN A 513 7.95 32.84 14.75
CA ASN A 513 7.80 31.39 14.58
C ASN A 513 8.77 30.80 13.56
N TYR A 514 9.32 31.62 12.65
CA TYR A 514 10.01 31.15 11.47
C TYR A 514 11.31 31.90 11.13
N PHE A 515 12.23 31.12 10.56
CA PHE A 515 13.39 31.60 9.82
C PHE A 515 13.24 31.24 8.35
N GLN A 516 13.61 32.16 7.46
CA GLN A 516 13.66 31.91 6.03
C GLN A 516 15.05 31.43 5.64
N ILE A 517 15.12 30.29 4.95
CA ILE A 517 16.35 29.77 4.34
C ILE A 517 16.64 30.53 3.04
N LEU A 518 17.89 30.92 2.84
CA LEU A 518 18.39 31.71 1.71
C LEU A 518 19.04 30.82 0.64
N GLY A 519 19.22 31.36 -0.57
CA GLY A 519 20.01 30.71 -1.63
C GLY A 519 19.26 29.69 -2.50
N ARG A 520 17.92 29.67 -2.49
CA ARG A 520 17.13 28.89 -3.45
C ARG A 520 16.98 29.67 -4.76
N GLU A 521 17.28 29.03 -5.88
CA GLU A 521 16.84 29.51 -7.20
C GLU A 521 15.35 29.18 -7.37
N ASP A 522 14.54 30.21 -7.52
CA ASP A 522 13.14 30.06 -7.91
C ASP A 522 13.05 29.66 -9.39
N TYR A 523 11.95 29.01 -9.78
CA TYR A 523 11.69 28.80 -11.20
C TYR A 523 11.55 30.16 -11.90
N PRO A 524 12.06 30.27 -13.14
CA PRO A 524 11.99 31.53 -13.88
C PRO A 524 10.55 31.85 -14.32
N ALA A 525 10.39 33.04 -14.91
CA ALA A 525 9.20 33.43 -15.66
C ALA A 525 8.88 32.39 -16.75
N VAL A 526 7.59 32.10 -16.95
CA VAL A 526 7.15 31.23 -18.04
C VAL A 526 7.13 32.05 -19.33
N VAL A 527 8.11 31.78 -20.19
CA VAL A 527 8.21 32.36 -21.53
C VAL A 527 7.61 31.37 -22.53
N PRO A 528 6.60 31.78 -23.32
CA PRO A 528 5.91 30.90 -24.25
C PRO A 528 6.85 30.40 -25.33
N TYR A 529 6.68 29.15 -25.74
CA TYR A 529 7.41 28.64 -26.89
C TYR A 529 6.94 29.34 -28.18
N GLU A 530 7.86 29.58 -29.12
CA GLU A 530 7.52 30.14 -30.45
C GLU A 530 6.46 29.27 -31.14
N ASN A 531 6.57 27.96 -30.95
CA ASN A 531 5.74 26.94 -31.56
C ASN A 531 4.62 26.43 -30.62
N ARG A 532 4.19 27.28 -29.68
CA ARG A 532 3.11 27.04 -28.70
C ARG A 532 1.80 26.54 -29.34
N PHE A 533 0.98 25.92 -28.53
CA PHE A 533 -0.38 25.57 -28.90
C PHE A 533 -1.29 26.79 -28.87
N THR A 534 -2.05 26.99 -29.95
CA THR A 534 -2.95 28.15 -30.12
C THR A 534 -4.43 27.78 -30.00
N GLY A 535 -4.74 26.49 -29.86
CA GLY A 535 -6.09 25.98 -29.66
C GLY A 535 -6.57 26.12 -28.20
N ARG A 536 -7.66 25.42 -27.89
CA ARG A 536 -8.26 25.36 -26.55
C ARG A 536 -7.69 24.19 -25.78
N ALA A 537 -7.23 24.45 -24.55
CA ALA A 537 -6.74 23.43 -23.65
C ALA A 537 -7.75 23.19 -22.52
N PHE A 538 -8.01 21.91 -22.24
CA PHE A 538 -8.85 21.43 -21.15
C PHE A 538 -7.98 20.53 -20.27
N ILE A 539 -8.07 20.66 -18.95
CA ILE A 539 -7.35 19.78 -18.02
C ILE A 539 -8.34 19.00 -17.18
N ILE A 540 -8.14 17.69 -17.04
CA ILE A 540 -8.90 16.85 -16.10
C ILE A 540 -8.05 16.67 -14.84
N ALA A 541 -8.60 17.08 -13.71
CA ALA A 541 -7.97 17.01 -12.39
C ALA A 541 -8.85 16.24 -11.39
N ASP A 542 -8.21 15.65 -10.38
CA ASP A 542 -8.89 15.03 -9.26
C ASP A 542 -8.14 15.21 -7.93
N SER A 543 -8.70 14.63 -6.87
CA SER A 543 -8.19 14.71 -5.51
C SER A 543 -6.82 14.07 -5.31
N SER A 544 -6.30 13.29 -6.27
CA SER A 544 -4.90 12.85 -6.21
C SER A 544 -3.91 14.00 -6.46
N ASN A 545 -4.33 15.09 -7.13
CA ASN A 545 -3.44 16.17 -7.54
C ASN A 545 -2.92 16.97 -6.35
N ALA A 546 -1.72 16.63 -5.90
CA ALA A 546 -1.00 17.26 -4.80
C ALA A 546 0.40 17.71 -5.25
N SER A 547 1.14 18.33 -4.33
CA SER A 547 2.56 18.70 -4.52
C SER A 547 2.81 19.45 -5.84
N ALA A 548 3.75 19.00 -6.68
CA ALA A 548 4.09 19.66 -7.95
C ALA A 548 2.91 19.77 -8.93
N THR A 549 2.01 18.80 -8.96
CA THR A 549 0.82 18.85 -9.84
C THR A 549 -0.20 19.86 -9.33
N PHE A 550 -0.35 20.01 -8.02
CA PHE A 550 -1.12 21.11 -7.45
C PHE A 550 -0.54 22.46 -7.86
N GLN A 551 0.79 22.65 -7.76
CA GLN A 551 1.44 23.90 -8.15
C GLN A 551 1.27 24.21 -9.65
N PHE A 552 1.29 23.19 -10.50
CA PHE A 552 0.95 23.31 -11.93
C PHE A 552 -0.49 23.79 -12.13
N LEU A 553 -1.47 23.14 -11.49
CA LEU A 553 -2.88 23.48 -11.65
C LEU A 553 -3.21 24.87 -11.08
N ASP A 554 -2.58 25.26 -9.97
CA ASP A 554 -2.73 26.61 -9.39
C ASP A 554 -2.21 27.67 -10.37
N TYR A 555 -1.04 27.42 -10.97
CA TYR A 555 -0.47 28.29 -11.98
C TYR A 555 -1.33 28.39 -13.24
N VAL A 556 -1.87 27.26 -13.71
CA VAL A 556 -2.81 27.21 -14.85
C VAL A 556 -4.06 28.04 -14.56
N GLN A 557 -4.66 27.90 -13.37
CA GLN A 557 -5.88 28.61 -13.01
C GLN A 557 -5.62 30.11 -12.85
N GLN A 558 -4.55 30.51 -12.16
CA GLN A 558 -4.20 31.93 -11.95
C GLN A 558 -3.94 32.66 -13.27
N ASN A 559 -3.34 31.98 -14.25
CA ASN A 559 -2.98 32.57 -15.55
C ASN A 559 -3.94 32.18 -16.68
N ARG A 560 -5.05 31.48 -16.39
CA ARG A 560 -6.08 31.05 -17.36
C ARG A 560 -5.51 30.33 -18.58
N LEU A 561 -4.55 29.43 -18.35
CA LEU A 561 -3.87 28.67 -19.41
C LEU A 561 -4.76 27.60 -20.05
N ALA A 562 -5.69 27.05 -19.28
CA ALA A 562 -6.63 26.02 -19.69
C ALA A 562 -7.86 26.05 -18.76
N THR A 563 -8.97 25.43 -19.19
CA THR A 563 -10.14 25.21 -18.32
C THR A 563 -9.99 23.88 -17.59
N ILE A 564 -10.07 23.89 -16.26
CA ILE A 564 -9.92 22.71 -15.40
C ILE A 564 -11.30 22.08 -15.13
N PHE A 565 -11.40 20.77 -15.34
CA PHE A 565 -12.57 19.93 -15.10
C PHE A 565 -12.26 18.86 -14.06
N GLY A 566 -13.29 18.39 -13.35
CA GLY A 566 -13.19 17.21 -12.49
C GLY A 566 -13.45 17.53 -11.02
N GLN A 567 -12.60 17.02 -10.13
CA GLN A 567 -12.78 17.15 -8.67
C GLN A 567 -11.77 18.12 -8.04
N ALA A 568 -12.06 18.58 -6.82
CA ALA A 568 -11.14 19.40 -6.04
C ALA A 568 -9.80 18.67 -5.84
N THR A 569 -8.70 19.39 -6.00
CA THR A 569 -7.34 18.82 -5.92
C THR A 569 -6.93 18.44 -4.49
N GLY A 570 -5.98 17.52 -4.33
CA GLY A 570 -5.49 17.11 -3.00
C GLY A 570 -4.47 18.03 -2.34
N GLY A 571 -3.92 19.02 -3.04
CA GLY A 571 -3.06 20.04 -2.45
C GLY A 571 -3.82 21.22 -1.80
N ASN A 572 -3.06 22.15 -1.23
CA ASN A 572 -3.58 23.27 -0.46
C ASN A 572 -2.87 24.60 -0.80
N LYS A 573 -3.65 25.68 -0.96
CA LYS A 573 -3.10 27.00 -1.30
C LYS A 573 -2.26 27.64 -0.20
N GLN A 574 -2.38 27.21 1.06
CA GLN A 574 -1.46 27.62 2.12
C GLN A 574 -0.05 27.01 1.98
N GLY A 575 0.19 26.20 0.95
CA GLY A 575 1.47 25.58 0.69
C GLY A 575 1.67 24.29 1.49
N ILE A 576 2.78 23.63 1.24
CA ILE A 576 3.08 22.28 1.74
C ILE A 576 4.26 22.29 2.70
N ASN A 577 4.32 21.30 3.60
CA ASN A 577 5.59 21.00 4.28
C ASN A 577 6.32 19.95 3.45
N GLY A 578 7.58 20.16 3.07
CA GLY A 578 8.31 19.20 2.25
C GLY A 578 9.60 19.76 1.64
N GLY A 579 10.18 19.02 0.69
CA GLY A 579 11.44 19.36 0.03
C GLY A 579 12.61 18.52 0.55
N ASN A 580 12.89 18.58 1.85
CA ASN A 580 13.79 17.66 2.54
C ASN A 580 13.10 17.06 3.76
N TYR A 581 13.60 15.92 4.23
CA TYR A 581 12.98 15.15 5.31
C TYR A 581 14.02 14.71 6.32
N LEU A 582 13.58 14.63 7.56
CA LEU A 582 14.26 14.04 8.69
C LEU A 582 13.52 12.74 9.02
N PHE A 583 14.24 11.63 9.08
CA PHE A 583 13.70 10.32 9.43
C PHE A 583 13.91 10.08 10.91
N LEU A 584 12.83 10.25 11.68
CA LEU A 584 12.85 10.09 13.12
C LEU A 584 12.60 8.63 13.49
N SER A 585 13.57 7.98 14.12
CA SER A 585 13.43 6.60 14.62
C SER A 585 13.25 6.59 16.13
N LEU A 586 12.09 6.11 16.60
CA LEU A 586 11.78 6.04 18.02
C LEU A 586 12.65 4.99 18.74
N PRO A 587 13.14 5.27 19.96
CA PRO A 587 14.18 4.46 20.58
C PRO A 587 13.76 3.04 20.99
N ASN A 588 12.50 2.82 21.39
CA ASN A 588 12.05 1.51 21.87
C ASN A 588 11.29 0.74 20.80
N SER A 589 10.24 1.34 20.23
CA SER A 589 9.40 0.73 19.18
C SER A 589 10.10 0.58 17.84
N LYS A 590 11.15 1.37 17.58
CA LYS A 590 11.83 1.47 16.28
C LYS A 590 10.94 1.97 15.13
N ILE A 591 9.76 2.48 15.47
CA ILE A 591 8.87 3.12 14.50
C ILE A 591 9.58 4.35 13.93
N GLU A 592 9.56 4.44 12.62
CA GLU A 592 10.09 5.56 11.86
C GLU A 592 8.97 6.55 11.50
N ILE A 593 9.27 7.85 11.55
CA ILE A 593 8.37 8.93 11.15
C ILE A 593 9.11 9.90 10.22
N ASP A 594 8.55 10.10 9.02
CA ASP A 594 8.99 11.16 8.12
C ASP A 594 8.60 12.52 8.73
N VAL A 595 9.58 13.40 8.95
CA VAL A 595 9.37 14.79 9.40
C VAL A 595 9.88 15.74 8.32
N PRO A 596 9.02 16.50 7.63
CA PRO A 596 9.46 17.43 6.60
C PRO A 596 10.28 18.57 7.24
N LEU A 597 11.30 19.05 6.54
CA LEU A 597 12.20 20.09 7.06
C LEU A 597 11.68 21.51 6.76
N TYR A 598 11.18 21.74 5.55
CA TYR A 598 10.75 23.07 5.13
C TYR A 598 9.23 23.19 5.09
N PHE A 599 8.73 24.34 5.49
CA PHE A 599 7.45 24.84 5.03
C PHE A 599 7.68 25.64 3.74
N GLN A 600 7.10 25.20 2.63
CA GLN A 600 7.05 25.95 1.37
C GLN A 600 5.88 26.92 1.41
N ALA A 601 6.12 28.09 2.02
CA ALA A 601 5.10 29.10 2.25
C ALA A 601 4.78 29.88 0.97
N PRO A 602 3.49 30.13 0.67
CA PRO A 602 3.11 30.96 -0.46
C PRO A 602 3.66 32.39 -0.31
N MET A 603 3.88 33.05 -1.44
CA MET A 603 4.41 34.42 -1.44
C MET A 603 3.44 35.43 -0.81
N ASN A 604 2.14 35.18 -0.95
CA ASN A 604 1.06 35.98 -0.40
C ASN A 604 0.21 35.15 0.56
N GLN A 605 -0.58 35.82 1.40
CA GLN A 605 -1.53 35.14 2.28
C GLN A 605 -2.53 34.33 1.44
N ALA A 606 -2.74 33.07 1.82
CA ALA A 606 -3.63 32.15 1.13
C ALA A 606 -4.61 31.50 2.12
N LYS A 607 -5.76 31.08 1.60
CA LYS A 607 -6.78 30.34 2.36
C LYS A 607 -6.44 28.86 2.43
N ASP A 608 -6.92 28.19 3.47
CA ASP A 608 -6.92 26.73 3.60
C ASP A 608 -7.94 26.16 2.61
N GLU A 609 -7.54 26.10 1.34
CA GLU A 609 -8.40 25.64 0.25
C GLU A 609 -7.62 24.84 -0.79
N SER A 610 -8.29 23.83 -1.32
CA SER A 610 -7.88 23.11 -2.52
C SER A 610 -8.20 23.94 -3.77
N ILE A 611 -7.61 23.59 -4.92
CA ILE A 611 -8.06 24.14 -6.20
C ILE A 611 -9.40 23.49 -6.52
N ILE A 612 -10.42 24.33 -6.64
CA ILE A 612 -11.71 23.91 -7.19
C ILE A 612 -11.62 24.06 -8.71
N PRO A 613 -11.90 22.98 -9.49
CA PRO A 613 -11.96 23.05 -10.94
C PRO A 613 -12.92 24.12 -11.42
N ASP A 614 -12.63 24.73 -12.57
CA ASP A 614 -13.51 25.73 -13.18
C ASP A 614 -14.89 25.11 -13.51
N ILE A 615 -14.91 23.81 -13.86
CA ILE A 615 -16.13 23.01 -14.01
C ILE A 615 -16.00 21.75 -13.14
N ALA A 616 -16.58 21.82 -11.94
CA ALA A 616 -16.63 20.68 -11.03
C ALA A 616 -17.55 19.57 -11.56
N ILE A 617 -17.06 18.33 -11.54
CA ILE A 617 -17.77 17.13 -11.97
C ILE A 617 -17.76 16.13 -10.81
N LYS A 618 -18.96 15.77 -10.37
CA LYS A 618 -19.14 14.74 -9.34
C LYS A 618 -19.15 13.36 -9.98
N ARG A 619 -18.16 12.53 -9.62
CA ARG A 619 -18.12 11.09 -9.97
C ARG A 619 -19.24 10.35 -9.27
N SER A 620 -19.69 9.27 -9.89
CA SER A 620 -20.69 8.37 -9.33
C SER A 620 -20.18 6.94 -9.35
N TRP A 621 -20.59 6.13 -8.37
CA TRP A 621 -20.17 4.73 -8.27
C TRP A 621 -20.56 3.88 -9.48
N ASP A 622 -21.63 4.27 -10.21
CA ASP A 622 -22.07 3.59 -11.43
C ASP A 622 -21.12 3.81 -12.61
N ASP A 623 -20.33 4.89 -12.60
CA ASP A 623 -19.29 5.17 -13.60
C ASP A 623 -18.28 4.00 -13.66
N ILE A 624 -17.93 3.42 -12.51
CA ILE A 624 -16.98 2.29 -12.42
C ILE A 624 -17.55 1.03 -13.07
N GLY A 625 -18.77 0.66 -12.69
CA GLY A 625 -19.41 -0.55 -13.23
C GLY A 625 -19.76 -0.44 -14.71
N ASN A 626 -20.10 0.77 -15.19
CA ASN A 626 -20.36 1.04 -16.60
C ASN A 626 -19.10 1.35 -17.42
N LYS A 627 -17.92 1.46 -16.78
CA LYS A 627 -16.66 1.93 -17.41
C LYS A 627 -16.84 3.26 -18.14
N PHE A 628 -17.59 4.18 -17.52
CA PHE A 628 -17.94 5.47 -18.11
C PHE A 628 -17.01 6.57 -17.58
N ASP A 629 -16.31 7.25 -18.49
CA ASP A 629 -15.49 8.42 -18.16
C ASP A 629 -16.34 9.70 -18.24
N ARG A 630 -16.86 10.10 -17.09
CA ARG A 630 -17.79 11.22 -16.97
C ARG A 630 -17.12 12.56 -17.31
N GLU A 631 -15.92 12.79 -16.82
CA GLU A 631 -15.16 14.02 -17.10
C GLU A 631 -14.88 14.17 -18.60
N MET A 632 -14.42 13.10 -19.24
CA MET A 632 -14.20 13.07 -20.68
C MET A 632 -15.49 13.32 -21.47
N SER A 633 -16.61 12.72 -21.04
CA SER A 633 -17.91 12.89 -21.70
C SER A 633 -18.39 14.35 -21.68
N VAL A 634 -18.26 15.03 -20.53
CA VAL A 634 -18.65 16.44 -20.38
C VAL A 634 -17.79 17.34 -21.28
N ILE A 635 -16.48 17.11 -21.33
CA ILE A 635 -15.57 17.90 -22.20
C ILE A 635 -15.94 17.70 -23.67
N LYS A 636 -16.19 16.46 -24.11
CA LYS A 636 -16.59 16.18 -25.50
C LYS A 636 -17.91 16.85 -25.87
N ALA A 637 -18.89 16.85 -24.97
CA ALA A 637 -20.16 17.54 -25.18
C ALA A 637 -19.97 19.06 -25.31
N LEU A 638 -19.09 19.66 -24.50
CA LEU A 638 -18.74 21.08 -24.62
C LEU A 638 -18.09 21.39 -25.97
N ILE A 639 -17.09 20.60 -26.38
CA ILE A 639 -16.43 20.77 -27.68
C ILE A 639 -17.44 20.70 -28.83
N GLN A 640 -18.37 19.74 -28.79
CA GLN A 640 -19.39 19.57 -29.84
C GLN A 640 -20.40 20.72 -29.89
N ARG A 641 -20.86 21.21 -28.73
CA ARG A 641 -21.77 22.35 -28.65
C ARG A 641 -21.15 23.58 -29.30
N ASP A 642 -19.89 23.85 -29.00
CA ASP A 642 -19.21 25.04 -29.50
C ASP A 642 -18.99 24.95 -31.03
N ARG A 643 -18.64 23.77 -31.57
CA ARG A 643 -18.60 23.54 -33.03
C ARG A 643 -19.93 23.83 -33.72
N SER A 644 -21.04 23.44 -33.08
CA SER A 644 -22.39 23.65 -33.61
C SER A 644 -22.80 25.14 -33.59
N SER A 645 -22.30 25.90 -32.61
CA SER A 645 -22.52 27.36 -32.54
C SER A 645 -21.69 28.15 -33.57
N GLU A 646 -20.45 27.71 -33.83
CA GLU A 646 -19.59 28.29 -34.87
C GLU A 646 -20.10 28.00 -36.29
N SER A 647 -20.73 26.84 -36.53
CA SER A 647 -21.36 26.56 -37.82
C SER A 647 -22.65 27.36 -38.04
N ALA A 648 -23.47 27.53 -36.99
CA ALA A 648 -24.71 28.30 -37.05
C ALA A 648 -24.49 29.82 -37.18
N SER A 649 -23.34 30.34 -36.76
CA SER A 649 -22.95 31.76 -36.92
C SER A 649 -22.27 32.08 -38.24
N ARG A 650 -21.87 31.05 -39.02
CA ARG A 650 -21.28 31.16 -40.36
C ARG A 650 -22.28 30.91 -41.49
N GLN A 651 -23.45 30.38 -41.16
CA GLN A 651 -24.63 30.32 -42.04
C GLN A 651 -25.46 31.59 -41.85
#